data_AF-A0A917X302-F1
#
_entry.id   AF-A0A917X302-F1
#
_cell.length_a   1.000
_cell.length_b   1.000
_cell.length_c   1.000
_cell.angle_alpha   90.00
_cell.angle_beta   90.00
_cell.angle_gamma   90.00
#
_symmetry.space_group_name_H-M   'P 1'
#
loop_
_entity.id
_entity.type
_entity.pdbx_description
1 polymer ?
#
loop_
_entity_poly.entity_id
_entity_poly.type
_entity_poly.pdbx_seq_one_letter_code
_entity_poly.pdbx_strand_id
1 'polypeptide(L)'
;MLNGSGAAARALPGICSQEGTSVNQKPSRWRSSAVAVLLVSAGIGVLAGPATPAAAAISAADFQQVTLAKGEPEVGEPLAIAVLPDRSVLHTARNGTLRRTDAGGTTTVIANIPVYTHDEEGLQGVAADPNFATNRYIYLYYAPPLSTPAGDAPATGTATDWATWTGVNRLSRFTLNADFTVNMASQVTVLDVPANRGICCHVGGDIDFDAAGNLYLSTGDDSNPFDSAGYAPIDERTNRNPAYDAQRTSANTNDLRGKILRIKVNANGTYSIPAGNMFAPGTANTRPEIYAMGFRNPYRMSVDKATGVVYVGDYGPDAGSTSATRGPSGQVEFNRITAPGNFGWPYCTGTNTANETYNEWDFATNTGGAKYNCAGGPTNNSFRNTGLTTLPAAKPAWIRYGGDAGSPPEFGGGSESPMAGPVYHYDAANPSATKFPQALDNMFFAGEFGRGWIKPIKLNADGSPGAIDTFPWNGKQVMDMAFGPDGSLYVLDYGTGYFNGDVNSALYRYDYVAGGNRAPTAVASANRTSGAAPLAVTFSSAGSSDPEGGALTYLWAFGDGTTSTAANPTKTYSTNGNYTATLTVRDPQGATGSASVLISVGNTAPTITIHGPSSGQLVSFGDAVPWSVTVTDPEDGAIDCTKVTMTYVLGHDQHAHQITSQTGCSGTITLPVDGEHDDAANIFPIFDAQYTDKGGLTTHAQNILQPRHRQAEHYKTSSGVSQITKTGAEGGKTVGDIHNGDWIQFDPYKLNNATSFSARVSSGGAGGTLQLRTGSPTGTVIGSATVPVTGSWETFTTVTGTISNAPAGTTSLYLTFSGSSTAALFDVDAWTFTTGPGGTGVGPVRGLANKCLDVRGAATADGTQIQLYTCNGTGAQVWTRNGQTFRALGKCLDISGGGTADGTKVQLWTCNGTGAQNWVPNADGTLRNPQSGKCLDVSGNNSADSTVVHLWTCVAGAANQKWTMP
;
A
#
# COMPACT_ATOMS: atom_id res chain seq x y z
N MET A 1 8.72 -16.52 50.94
CA MET A 1 8.04 -16.18 52.22
C MET A 1 6.57 -16.02 51.88
N LEU A 2 5.75 -17.01 52.23
CA LEU A 2 4.67 -16.96 53.25
C LEU A 2 3.52 -15.99 52.87
N ASN A 3 2.22 -16.31 52.96
CA ASN A 3 1.43 -17.53 53.12
C ASN A 3 -0.06 -17.09 53.12
N GLY A 4 -0.95 -17.89 52.53
CA GLY A 4 -2.37 -18.11 52.94
C GLY A 4 -3.43 -17.02 52.69
N SER A 5 -4.74 -17.29 52.67
CA SER A 5 -5.56 -18.53 52.66
C SER A 5 -7.04 -18.15 52.95
N GLY A 6 -8.00 -18.90 52.38
CA GLY A 6 -9.36 -19.13 52.92
C GLY A 6 -10.50 -18.34 52.24
N ALA A 7 -11.54 -18.87 51.58
CA ALA A 7 -12.38 -20.10 51.60
C ALA A 7 -13.78 -19.91 52.27
N ALA A 8 -14.81 -20.48 51.59
CA ALA A 8 -16.15 -20.96 52.01
C ALA A 8 -17.31 -20.30 51.21
N ALA A 9 -18.21 -20.94 50.44
CA ALA A 9 -18.92 -22.24 50.41
C ALA A 9 -20.37 -22.19 50.97
N ARG A 10 -21.34 -22.67 50.14
CA ARG A 10 -22.72 -23.21 50.38
C ARG A 10 -23.74 -22.57 49.43
N ALA A 11 -24.82 -23.20 48.92
CA ALA A 11 -25.30 -24.58 48.85
C ALA A 11 -26.51 -24.63 47.87
N LEU A 12 -26.74 -25.79 47.24
CA LEU A 12 -27.92 -26.28 46.47
C LEU A 12 -29.23 -26.31 47.33
N PRO A 13 -30.46 -26.74 46.88
CA PRO A 13 -30.78 -27.68 45.77
C PRO A 13 -32.17 -27.61 45.03
N GLY A 14 -32.27 -28.42 43.95
CA GLY A 14 -33.44 -29.28 43.61
C GLY A 14 -34.41 -28.79 42.50
N ILE A 15 -35.12 -29.63 41.73
CA ILE A 15 -35.33 -31.11 41.68
C ILE A 15 -36.17 -31.46 40.42
N CYS A 16 -35.91 -32.66 39.83
CA CYS A 16 -36.76 -33.60 39.03
C CYS A 16 -37.50 -33.14 37.74
N SER A 17 -37.75 -33.98 36.72
CA SER A 17 -37.99 -35.45 36.67
C SER A 17 -37.65 -36.07 35.27
N GLN A 18 -36.96 -37.23 35.23
CA GLN A 18 -37.42 -38.60 34.80
C GLN A 18 -37.69 -38.81 33.30
N GLU A 19 -37.50 -39.97 32.64
CA GLU A 19 -36.92 -41.32 32.79
C GLU A 19 -37.04 -41.95 31.36
N GLY A 20 -36.32 -42.96 30.89
CA GLY A 20 -35.40 -43.87 31.55
C GLY A 20 -34.79 -44.94 30.62
N THR A 21 -33.97 -45.79 31.25
CA THR A 21 -33.70 -47.23 31.02
C THR A 21 -33.06 -47.66 29.69
N SER A 22 -32.00 -48.48 29.63
CA SER A 22 -31.51 -49.48 30.60
C SER A 22 -30.12 -50.04 30.22
N VAL A 23 -29.28 -50.24 31.25
CA VAL A 23 -28.44 -51.46 31.52
C VAL A 23 -27.16 -51.62 30.67
N ASN A 24 -25.93 -51.79 31.18
CA ASN A 24 -25.47 -52.48 32.39
C ASN A 24 -24.10 -51.97 32.93
N GLN A 25 -24.05 -51.83 34.26
CA GLN A 25 -22.99 -51.99 35.29
C GLN A 25 -21.63 -52.59 34.87
N LYS A 26 -20.44 -52.33 35.47
CA LYS A 26 -19.99 -51.66 36.72
C LYS A 26 -18.43 -51.52 36.70
N PRO A 27 -17.83 -50.78 37.66
CA PRO A 27 -16.46 -50.25 37.61
C PRO A 27 -15.46 -50.84 38.63
N SER A 28 -14.17 -50.49 38.43
CA SER A 28 -13.02 -50.29 39.35
C SER A 28 -12.84 -51.14 40.64
N ARG A 29 -11.58 -51.54 40.89
CA ARG A 29 -10.79 -51.63 42.17
C ARG A 29 -9.92 -52.90 42.20
N TRP A 30 -8.59 -52.78 42.15
CA TRP A 30 -7.60 -52.65 43.25
C TRP A 30 -7.03 -53.98 43.79
N ARG A 31 -5.68 -54.05 43.82
CA ARG A 31 -4.77 -54.89 44.65
C ARG A 31 -4.75 -56.40 44.29
N SER A 32 -3.58 -57.02 44.12
CA SER A 32 -2.81 -57.69 45.20
C SER A 32 -1.45 -58.16 44.65
N SER A 33 -0.32 -57.75 45.25
CA SER A 33 0.54 -58.54 46.17
C SER A 33 1.48 -59.53 45.43
N ALA A 34 2.78 -59.27 45.28
CA ALA A 34 3.86 -59.24 46.29
C ALA A 34 4.33 -60.65 46.74
N VAL A 35 5.45 -61.12 46.17
CA VAL A 35 6.59 -61.91 46.75
C VAL A 35 7.73 -61.79 45.71
N ALA A 36 8.74 -60.94 45.90
CA ALA A 36 10.02 -61.17 46.59
C ALA A 36 10.92 -62.26 45.96
N VAL A 37 11.96 -61.85 45.21
CA VAL A 37 13.29 -62.49 45.16
C VAL A 37 14.32 -61.44 44.69
N LEU A 38 15.43 -61.34 45.43
CA LEU A 38 16.65 -60.58 45.12
C LEU A 38 17.39 -61.16 43.90
N LEU A 39 17.92 -60.30 43.04
CA LEU A 39 19.13 -60.56 42.25
C LEU A 39 19.90 -59.26 42.01
N VAL A 40 21.22 -59.38 42.16
CA VAL A 40 22.26 -58.36 42.11
C VAL A 40 22.74 -58.18 40.66
N SER A 41 22.86 -56.95 40.18
CA SER A 41 23.66 -56.62 38.98
C SER A 41 24.03 -55.12 38.95
N ALA A 42 25.23 -54.88 38.43
CA ALA A 42 26.04 -53.67 38.54
C ALA A 42 25.46 -52.43 37.83
N GLY A 43 25.87 -51.26 38.32
CA GLY A 43 25.40 -49.94 37.87
C GLY A 43 25.60 -49.69 36.38
N ILE A 44 24.51 -49.36 35.71
CA ILE A 44 24.52 -48.64 34.44
C ILE A 44 24.27 -47.18 34.80
N GLY A 45 25.31 -46.35 34.69
CA GLY A 45 25.15 -44.91 34.72
C GLY A 45 24.22 -44.51 33.58
N VAL A 46 23.08 -43.92 33.92
CA VAL A 46 22.24 -43.23 32.95
C VAL A 46 23.07 -42.05 32.45
N LEU A 47 23.71 -42.23 31.30
CA LEU A 47 24.20 -41.11 30.51
C LEU A 47 22.96 -40.30 30.16
N ALA A 48 22.82 -39.14 30.83
CA ALA A 48 21.96 -38.08 30.31
C ALA A 48 22.38 -37.87 28.85
N GLY A 49 21.49 -38.20 27.92
CA GLY A 49 21.67 -37.83 26.53
C GLY A 49 21.94 -36.33 26.47
N PRO A 50 22.78 -35.84 25.53
CA PRO A 50 23.00 -34.41 25.40
C PRO A 50 21.64 -33.74 25.29
N ALA A 51 21.36 -32.81 26.20
CA ALA A 51 20.20 -31.94 26.08
C ALA A 51 20.24 -31.38 24.65
N THR A 52 19.12 -31.47 23.93
CA THR A 52 18.93 -30.71 22.69
C THR A 52 19.34 -29.27 23.01
N PRO A 53 20.36 -28.70 22.34
CA PRO A 53 20.73 -27.32 22.59
C PRO A 53 19.48 -26.47 22.37
N ALA A 54 19.10 -25.70 23.40
CA ALA A 54 18.10 -24.66 23.23
C ALA A 54 18.50 -23.84 22.01
N ALA A 55 17.55 -23.55 21.12
CA ALA A 55 17.79 -22.62 20.03
C ALA A 55 18.39 -21.33 20.64
N ALA A 56 19.55 -20.91 20.15
CA ALA A 56 20.15 -19.67 20.60
C ALA A 56 19.17 -18.54 20.21
N ALA A 57 18.52 -17.93 21.19
CA ALA A 57 17.63 -16.81 20.92
C ALA A 57 18.41 -15.71 20.19
N ILE A 58 17.87 -15.21 19.08
CA ILE A 58 18.46 -14.09 18.35
C ILE A 58 18.41 -12.85 19.26
N SER A 59 19.56 -12.45 19.77
CA SER A 59 19.69 -11.26 20.61
C SER A 59 19.88 -10.03 19.75
N ALA A 60 19.03 -9.01 19.91
CA ALA A 60 19.17 -7.74 19.21
C ALA A 60 20.55 -7.08 19.46
N ALA A 61 21.17 -7.31 20.63
CA ALA A 61 22.48 -6.77 20.96
C ALA A 61 23.63 -7.40 20.16
N ASP A 62 23.41 -8.57 19.55
CA ASP A 62 24.42 -9.24 18.74
C ASP A 62 24.41 -8.80 17.28
N PHE A 63 23.41 -8.01 16.87
CA PHE A 63 23.27 -7.50 15.52
C PHE A 63 23.37 -5.99 15.49
N GLN A 64 23.88 -5.49 14.38
CA GLN A 64 23.92 -4.08 14.09
C GLN A 64 23.29 -3.81 12.72
N GLN A 65 22.33 -2.88 12.69
CA GLN A 65 21.87 -2.27 11.45
C GLN A 65 22.82 -1.14 11.05
N VAL A 66 23.39 -1.24 9.85
CA VAL A 66 24.22 -0.24 9.20
C VAL A 66 23.42 0.37 8.04
N THR A 67 23.17 1.67 8.10
CA THR A 67 22.54 2.42 7.00
C THR A 67 23.56 2.62 5.87
N LEU A 68 23.24 2.15 4.67
CA LEU A 68 24.08 2.34 3.47
C LEU A 68 23.56 3.48 2.59
N ALA A 69 22.24 3.63 2.48
CA ALA A 69 21.59 4.71 1.75
C ALA A 69 20.24 5.01 2.41
N LYS A 70 19.80 6.27 2.45
CA LYS A 70 18.51 6.62 3.07
C LYS A 70 17.83 7.82 2.41
N GLY A 71 16.53 7.71 2.23
CA GLY A 71 15.67 8.73 1.67
C GLY A 71 15.45 8.53 0.16
N GLU A 72 14.30 9.02 -0.31
CA GLU A 72 13.91 9.05 -1.73
C GLU A 72 15.03 9.52 -2.69
N PRO A 73 15.86 10.55 -2.38
CA PRO A 73 16.92 10.94 -3.31
C PRO A 73 17.98 9.86 -3.54
N GLU A 74 18.25 9.05 -2.52
CA GLU A 74 19.26 7.99 -2.58
C GLU A 74 18.69 6.66 -3.08
N VAL A 75 17.42 6.32 -2.81
CA VAL A 75 16.86 5.00 -3.18
C VAL A 75 15.69 5.04 -4.17
N GLY A 76 15.07 6.20 -4.41
CA GLY A 76 13.85 6.34 -5.20
C GLY A 76 12.68 5.59 -4.57
N GLU A 77 11.72 5.14 -5.39
CA GLU A 77 10.73 4.12 -5.04
C GLU A 77 11.39 2.73 -5.18
N PRO A 78 11.95 2.16 -4.11
CA PRO A 78 12.93 1.09 -4.25
C PRO A 78 12.21 -0.24 -4.48
N LEU A 79 12.66 -1.05 -5.45
CA LEU A 79 12.02 -2.32 -5.78
C LEU A 79 12.90 -3.56 -5.53
N ALA A 80 14.12 -3.63 -6.06
CA ALA A 80 14.95 -4.85 -5.90
C ALA A 80 16.43 -4.52 -5.66
N ILE A 81 17.18 -5.48 -5.11
CA ILE A 81 18.63 -5.40 -4.90
C ILE A 81 19.41 -6.55 -5.53
N ALA A 82 20.65 -6.26 -5.91
CA ALA A 82 21.67 -7.28 -6.18
C ALA A 82 22.98 -6.90 -5.49
N VAL A 83 23.44 -7.75 -4.56
CA VAL A 83 24.71 -7.55 -3.85
C VAL A 83 25.86 -8.09 -4.70
N LEU A 84 26.84 -7.24 -5.00
CA LEU A 84 27.99 -7.57 -5.84
C LEU A 84 29.16 -8.14 -5.02
N PRO A 85 30.14 -8.82 -5.66
CA PRO A 85 31.31 -9.38 -4.97
C PRO A 85 32.16 -8.36 -4.20
N ASP A 86 32.14 -7.08 -4.59
CA ASP A 86 32.84 -5.99 -3.90
C ASP A 86 32.04 -5.39 -2.73
N ARG A 87 30.88 -6.00 -2.39
CA ARG A 87 29.89 -5.55 -1.40
C ARG A 87 29.14 -4.29 -1.76
N SER A 88 29.28 -3.78 -2.99
CA SER A 88 28.36 -2.77 -3.48
C SER A 88 27.02 -3.40 -3.86
N VAL A 89 25.96 -2.60 -3.79
CA VAL A 89 24.59 -3.06 -4.03
C VAL A 89 24.01 -2.29 -5.19
N LEU A 90 23.58 -3.01 -6.23
CA LEU A 90 22.73 -2.45 -7.26
C LEU A 90 21.30 -2.42 -6.73
N HIS A 91 20.57 -1.34 -6.97
CA HIS A 91 19.16 -1.25 -6.59
C HIS A 91 18.33 -0.47 -7.60
N THR A 92 17.10 -0.94 -7.80
CA THR A 92 16.17 -0.40 -8.79
C THR A 92 15.15 0.53 -8.15
N ALA A 93 14.75 1.56 -8.88
CA ALA A 93 13.53 2.30 -8.62
C ALA A 93 12.53 2.12 -9.76
N ARG A 94 11.22 2.06 -9.44
CA ARG A 94 10.17 1.75 -10.43
C ARG A 94 10.17 2.66 -11.65
N ASN A 95 10.52 3.94 -11.45
CA ASN A 95 10.63 4.95 -12.50
C ASN A 95 11.75 4.72 -13.53
N GLY A 96 12.51 3.62 -13.43
CA GLY A 96 13.58 3.27 -14.38
C GLY A 96 14.98 3.61 -13.91
N THR A 97 15.14 4.28 -12.75
CA THR A 97 16.48 4.62 -12.25
C THR A 97 17.16 3.40 -11.63
N LEU A 98 18.34 3.05 -12.13
CA LEU A 98 19.23 2.06 -11.53
C LEU A 98 20.38 2.75 -10.81
N ARG A 99 20.59 2.37 -9.56
CA ARG A 99 21.61 2.94 -8.68
C ARG A 99 22.60 1.89 -8.20
N ARG A 100 23.77 2.34 -7.79
CA ARG A 100 24.77 1.56 -7.04
C ARG A 100 25.07 2.26 -5.73
N THR A 101 24.99 1.54 -4.62
CA THR A 101 25.51 1.98 -3.32
C THR A 101 26.77 1.19 -3.01
N ASP A 102 27.90 1.85 -2.80
CA ASP A 102 29.14 1.15 -2.46
C ASP A 102 29.18 0.68 -1.00
N ALA A 103 30.20 -0.10 -0.64
CA ALA A 103 30.37 -0.62 0.71
C ALA A 103 30.57 0.45 1.79
N GLY A 104 30.89 1.69 1.39
CA GLY A 104 31.04 2.85 2.26
C GLY A 104 29.78 3.70 2.39
N GLY A 105 28.69 3.35 1.70
CA GLY A 105 27.42 4.08 1.71
C GLY A 105 27.34 5.26 0.75
N THR A 106 28.16 5.26 -0.31
CA THR A 106 28.04 6.27 -1.38
C THR A 106 27.12 5.74 -2.47
N THR A 107 26.01 6.45 -2.73
CA THR A 107 25.07 6.09 -3.78
C THR A 107 25.26 6.93 -5.05
N THR A 108 25.25 6.25 -6.20
CA THR A 108 25.32 6.86 -7.53
C THR A 108 24.23 6.30 -8.45
N VAL A 109 23.66 7.16 -9.30
CA VAL A 109 22.83 6.73 -10.43
C VAL A 109 23.76 6.20 -11.52
N ILE A 110 23.57 4.94 -11.94
CA ILE A 110 24.42 4.28 -12.94
C ILE A 110 23.71 4.06 -14.29
N ALA A 111 22.38 4.18 -14.32
CA ALA A 111 21.58 4.24 -15.53
C ALA A 111 20.16 4.78 -15.28
N ASN A 112 19.53 5.29 -16.34
CA ASN A 112 18.09 5.47 -16.41
C ASN A 112 17.57 4.61 -17.56
N ILE A 113 16.83 3.56 -17.23
CA ILE A 113 16.20 2.64 -18.18
C ILE A 113 14.87 3.26 -18.62
N PRO A 114 14.64 3.46 -19.93
CA PRO A 114 13.34 3.90 -20.41
C PRO A 114 12.29 2.85 -20.04
N VAL A 115 11.23 3.29 -19.36
CA VAL A 115 10.15 2.42 -18.89
C VAL A 115 8.78 3.00 -19.23
N TYR A 116 7.82 2.11 -19.46
CA TYR A 116 6.39 2.41 -19.37
C TYR A 116 5.98 2.35 -17.90
N THR A 117 5.32 3.39 -17.42
CA THR A 117 4.83 3.48 -16.05
C THR A 117 3.33 3.74 -16.06
N HIS A 118 2.58 2.75 -15.62
CA HIS A 118 1.16 2.80 -15.31
C HIS A 118 0.93 1.71 -14.25
N ASP A 119 0.12 1.99 -13.23
CA ASP A 119 -0.10 1.10 -12.08
C ASP A 119 1.23 0.57 -11.46
N GLU A 120 1.46 -0.74 -11.43
CA GLU A 120 2.66 -1.37 -10.84
C GLU A 120 3.86 -1.43 -11.81
N GLU A 121 3.69 -0.97 -13.04
CA GLU A 121 4.66 -1.19 -14.12
C GLU A 121 5.84 -0.22 -14.06
N GLY A 122 7.01 -0.70 -14.49
CA GLY A 122 8.26 0.05 -14.40
C GLY A 122 9.48 -0.87 -14.44
N LEU A 123 10.59 -0.43 -13.86
CA LEU A 123 11.80 -1.25 -13.66
C LEU A 123 11.68 -2.04 -12.36
N GLN A 124 11.52 -3.36 -12.46
CA GLN A 124 11.27 -4.27 -11.33
C GLN A 124 12.57 -4.86 -10.77
N GLY A 125 12.96 -6.04 -11.22
CA GLY A 125 14.09 -6.81 -10.69
C GLY A 125 15.45 -6.43 -11.26
N VAL A 126 16.48 -6.69 -10.46
CA VAL A 126 17.91 -6.66 -10.86
C VAL A 126 18.62 -7.90 -10.31
N ALA A 127 19.47 -8.53 -11.11
CA ALA A 127 20.38 -9.57 -10.63
C ALA A 127 21.75 -9.46 -11.30
N ALA A 128 22.80 -9.84 -10.56
CA ALA A 128 24.14 -10.00 -11.11
C ALA A 128 24.34 -11.44 -11.59
N ASP A 129 24.98 -11.61 -12.74
CA ASP A 129 25.34 -12.95 -13.23
C ASP A 129 26.24 -13.67 -12.21
N PRO A 130 26.10 -14.99 -11.99
CA PRO A 130 26.99 -15.73 -11.08
C PRO A 130 28.49 -15.58 -11.38
N ASN A 131 28.87 -15.26 -12.63
CA ASN A 131 30.24 -14.97 -13.05
C ASN A 131 30.52 -13.45 -13.18
N PHE A 132 29.78 -12.60 -12.45
CA PHE A 132 29.88 -11.14 -12.53
C PHE A 132 31.31 -10.61 -12.39
N ALA A 133 32.13 -11.23 -11.53
CA ALA A 133 33.53 -10.85 -11.34
C ALA A 133 34.35 -10.88 -12.64
N THR A 134 33.92 -11.68 -13.63
CA THR A 134 34.60 -11.85 -14.91
C THR A 134 33.85 -11.17 -16.05
N ASN A 135 32.52 -11.32 -16.13
CA ASN A 135 31.74 -10.86 -17.28
C ASN A 135 31.05 -9.49 -17.07
N ARG A 136 30.90 -9.05 -15.81
CA ARG A 136 30.17 -7.84 -15.40
C ARG A 136 28.74 -7.77 -15.95
N TYR A 137 28.09 -8.91 -16.18
CA TYR A 137 26.72 -8.97 -16.67
C TYR A 137 25.71 -8.76 -15.55
N ILE A 138 24.70 -7.96 -15.85
CA ILE A 138 23.53 -7.77 -15.01
C ILE A 138 22.27 -8.08 -15.82
N TYR A 139 21.21 -8.46 -15.12
CA TYR A 139 19.90 -8.74 -15.67
C TYR A 139 18.90 -7.77 -15.07
N LEU A 140 18.06 -7.17 -15.91
CA LEU A 140 16.99 -6.28 -15.51
C LEU A 140 15.67 -6.81 -16.05
N TYR A 141 14.61 -6.76 -15.24
CA TYR A 141 13.24 -7.03 -15.67
C TYR A 141 12.42 -5.75 -15.58
N TYR A 142 11.84 -5.32 -16.70
CA TYR A 142 11.20 -4.00 -16.78
C TYR A 142 10.10 -3.94 -17.84
N ALA A 143 9.23 -2.94 -17.72
CA ALA A 143 8.23 -2.58 -18.71
C ALA A 143 8.83 -1.61 -19.75
N PRO A 144 9.25 -2.02 -20.96
CA PRO A 144 9.72 -1.08 -21.97
C PRO A 144 8.57 -0.20 -22.51
N PRO A 145 8.84 1.05 -22.92
CA PRO A 145 7.92 1.82 -23.73
C PRO A 145 7.69 1.12 -25.08
N LEU A 146 6.42 0.95 -25.44
CA LEU A 146 5.99 0.36 -26.71
C LEU A 146 5.00 1.31 -27.41
N SER A 147 4.21 0.79 -28.35
CA SER A 147 3.11 1.52 -28.98
C SER A 147 1.82 1.54 -28.13
N THR A 148 1.86 0.99 -26.90
CA THR A 148 0.72 0.99 -25.99
C THR A 148 0.41 2.42 -25.53
N PRO A 149 -0.87 2.85 -25.51
CA PRO A 149 -1.22 4.20 -25.08
C PRO A 149 -0.87 4.46 -23.60
N ALA A 150 -0.78 5.74 -23.26
CA ALA A 150 -0.84 6.19 -21.87
C ALA A 150 -2.30 6.23 -21.39
N GLY A 151 -2.51 6.13 -20.08
CA GLY A 151 -3.84 6.15 -19.44
C GLY A 151 -4.44 4.76 -19.26
N ASP A 152 -5.76 4.70 -19.11
CA ASP A 152 -6.44 3.50 -18.65
C ASP A 152 -7.08 2.72 -19.82
N ALA A 153 -6.83 1.41 -19.85
CA ALA A 153 -7.48 0.49 -20.77
C ALA A 153 -8.96 0.34 -20.41
N PRO A 154 -9.86 0.23 -21.40
CA PRO A 154 -11.28 0.13 -21.12
C PRO A 154 -11.61 -1.20 -20.43
N ALA A 155 -12.34 -1.11 -19.33
CA ALA A 155 -12.75 -2.27 -18.53
C ALA A 155 -13.75 -3.18 -19.28
N THR A 156 -14.50 -2.63 -20.23
CA THR A 156 -15.40 -3.34 -21.14
C THR A 156 -15.23 -2.85 -22.57
N GLY A 157 -15.45 -3.72 -23.57
CA GLY A 157 -15.20 -3.40 -24.96
C GLY A 157 -15.15 -4.64 -25.84
N THR A 158 -14.44 -4.53 -26.95
CA THR A 158 -14.18 -5.59 -27.92
C THR A 158 -12.71 -5.98 -27.93
N ALA A 159 -12.39 -7.14 -28.52
CA ALA A 159 -11.00 -7.59 -28.70
C ALA A 159 -10.12 -6.55 -29.41
N THR A 160 -10.68 -5.78 -30.36
CA THR A 160 -9.96 -4.71 -31.07
C THR A 160 -9.58 -3.56 -30.14
N ASP A 161 -10.45 -3.20 -29.19
CA ASP A 161 -10.18 -2.13 -28.24
C ASP A 161 -8.98 -2.49 -27.35
N TRP A 162 -8.96 -3.72 -26.82
CA TRP A 162 -7.90 -4.20 -25.92
C TRP A 162 -6.59 -4.55 -26.64
N ALA A 163 -6.62 -4.88 -27.93
CA ALA A 163 -5.41 -5.21 -28.69
C ALA A 163 -4.38 -4.07 -28.68
N THR A 164 -4.83 -2.82 -28.63
CA THR A 164 -3.95 -1.63 -28.55
C THR A 164 -3.19 -1.52 -27.23
N TRP A 165 -3.63 -2.22 -26.20
CA TRP A 165 -3.06 -2.24 -24.85
C TRP A 165 -2.20 -3.48 -24.58
N THR A 166 -1.89 -4.27 -25.60
CA THR A 166 -1.00 -5.44 -25.45
C THR A 166 0.47 -4.99 -25.41
N GLY A 167 1.18 -5.35 -24.35
CA GLY A 167 2.60 -5.08 -24.17
C GLY A 167 3.38 -6.32 -23.70
N VAL A 168 4.62 -6.09 -23.26
CA VAL A 168 5.46 -7.12 -22.64
C VAL A 168 6.27 -6.55 -21.50
N ASN A 169 6.45 -7.28 -20.41
CA ASN A 169 7.56 -7.06 -19.48
C ASN A 169 8.77 -7.86 -19.97
N ARG A 170 9.95 -7.23 -19.95
CA ARG A 170 11.14 -7.70 -20.65
C ARG A 170 12.28 -7.99 -19.69
N LEU A 171 12.80 -9.21 -19.76
CA LEU A 171 14.09 -9.60 -19.20
C LEU A 171 15.19 -9.24 -20.21
N SER A 172 16.09 -8.35 -19.83
CA SER A 172 17.28 -8.02 -20.63
C SER A 172 18.57 -8.22 -19.86
N ARG A 173 19.63 -8.57 -20.58
CA ARG A 173 21.00 -8.57 -20.07
C ARG A 173 21.73 -7.29 -20.51
N PHE A 174 22.49 -6.70 -19.60
CA PHE A 174 23.40 -5.59 -19.85
C PHE A 174 24.79 -5.91 -19.32
N THR A 175 25.79 -5.11 -19.71
CA THR A 175 27.15 -5.15 -19.18
C THR A 175 27.45 -3.87 -18.41
N LEU A 176 28.03 -3.98 -17.22
CA LEU A 176 28.58 -2.84 -16.50
C LEU A 176 30.01 -2.53 -16.96
N ASN A 177 30.27 -1.26 -17.24
CA ASN A 177 31.62 -0.74 -17.47
C ASN A 177 32.46 -0.86 -16.18
N ALA A 178 33.78 -0.65 -16.30
CA ALA A 178 34.70 -0.72 -15.16
C ALA A 178 34.38 0.30 -14.06
N ASP A 179 33.79 1.44 -14.43
CA ASP A 179 33.31 2.49 -13.52
C ASP A 179 31.90 2.24 -12.97
N PHE A 180 31.34 1.05 -13.22
CA PHE A 180 29.97 0.62 -12.86
C PHE A 180 28.81 1.32 -13.59
N THR A 181 29.07 2.20 -14.55
CA THR A 181 28.00 2.69 -15.43
C THR A 181 27.46 1.56 -16.31
N VAL A 182 26.17 1.57 -16.64
CA VAL A 182 25.60 0.58 -17.57
C VAL A 182 25.97 0.93 -19.00
N ASN A 183 26.54 -0.02 -19.74
CA ASN A 183 26.67 0.11 -21.18
C ASN A 183 25.31 -0.16 -21.85
N MET A 184 24.54 0.90 -22.09
CA MET A 184 23.20 0.79 -22.70
C MET A 184 23.20 0.15 -24.09
N ALA A 185 24.30 0.28 -24.85
CA ALA A 185 24.42 -0.36 -26.16
C ALA A 185 24.66 -1.89 -26.08
N SER A 186 24.97 -2.42 -24.90
CA SER A 186 25.16 -3.86 -24.68
C SER A 186 23.87 -4.63 -24.41
N GLN A 187 22.72 -3.96 -24.43
CA GLN A 187 21.41 -4.55 -24.15
C GLN A 187 21.14 -5.74 -25.08
N VAL A 188 20.79 -6.87 -24.47
CA VAL A 188 20.25 -8.03 -25.19
C VAL A 188 18.92 -8.41 -24.54
N THR A 189 17.86 -8.44 -25.35
CA THR A 189 16.56 -8.99 -24.95
C THR A 189 16.69 -10.51 -24.80
N VAL A 190 16.46 -11.02 -23.59
CA VAL A 190 16.53 -12.46 -23.27
C VAL A 190 15.16 -13.10 -23.43
N LEU A 191 14.13 -12.49 -22.81
CA LEU A 191 12.78 -13.02 -22.79
C LEU A 191 11.77 -11.88 -22.65
N ASP A 192 10.70 -11.94 -23.46
CA ASP A 192 9.52 -11.11 -23.32
C ASP A 192 8.39 -11.93 -22.70
N VAL A 193 7.83 -11.43 -21.60
CA VAL A 193 6.64 -11.95 -20.92
C VAL A 193 5.47 -11.06 -21.32
N PRO A 194 4.37 -11.60 -21.90
CA PRO A 194 3.20 -10.79 -22.26
C PRO A 194 2.68 -9.97 -21.07
N ALA A 195 2.08 -8.80 -21.34
CA ALA A 195 1.43 -7.95 -20.35
C ALA A 195 0.23 -7.21 -20.97
N ASN A 196 -0.78 -6.92 -20.15
CA ASN A 196 -1.94 -6.12 -20.51
C ASN A 196 -1.79 -4.73 -19.87
N ARG A 197 -1.40 -3.73 -20.66
CA ARG A 197 -1.08 -2.36 -20.18
C ARG A 197 -2.34 -1.54 -19.89
N GLY A 198 -2.17 -0.45 -19.15
CA GLY A 198 -3.25 0.49 -18.83
C GLY A 198 -4.27 -0.09 -17.84
N ILE A 199 -3.95 -1.22 -17.22
CA ILE A 199 -4.82 -1.87 -16.25
C ILE A 199 -4.00 -2.71 -15.27
N CYS A 200 -4.24 -2.46 -14.00
CA CYS A 200 -3.73 -3.19 -12.84
C CYS A 200 -4.06 -4.70 -12.91
N CYS A 201 -3.27 -5.64 -12.39
CA CYS A 201 -2.00 -5.55 -11.62
C CYS A 201 -1.18 -6.87 -11.65
N HIS A 202 -0.17 -6.97 -10.80
CA HIS A 202 0.67 -8.13 -10.48
C HIS A 202 1.76 -8.37 -11.51
N VAL A 203 2.84 -7.62 -11.37
CA VAL A 203 4.00 -7.70 -12.26
C VAL A 203 5.01 -8.78 -11.86
N GLY A 204 5.06 -9.17 -10.57
CA GLY A 204 6.14 -10.00 -10.02
C GLY A 204 7.51 -9.38 -10.30
N GLY A 205 8.43 -10.17 -10.86
CA GLY A 205 9.60 -9.63 -11.54
C GLY A 205 10.92 -9.76 -10.79
N ASP A 206 11.00 -10.67 -9.82
CA ASP A 206 12.24 -10.97 -9.11
C ASP A 206 13.13 -11.94 -9.90
N ILE A 207 14.45 -11.89 -9.68
CA ILE A 207 15.46 -12.64 -10.45
C ILE A 207 16.51 -13.23 -9.51
N ASP A 208 16.74 -14.54 -9.58
CA ASP A 208 17.88 -15.18 -8.90
C ASP A 208 18.42 -16.36 -9.72
N PHE A 209 19.53 -16.95 -9.28
CA PHE A 209 20.23 -18.02 -9.96
C PHE A 209 20.47 -19.23 -9.05
N ASP A 210 20.33 -20.42 -9.61
CA ASP A 210 20.85 -21.65 -8.98
C ASP A 210 22.38 -21.76 -9.12
N ALA A 211 22.98 -22.71 -8.42
CA ALA A 211 24.42 -22.97 -8.47
C ALA A 211 24.93 -23.43 -9.86
N ALA A 212 24.04 -23.90 -10.74
CA ALA A 212 24.38 -24.23 -12.13
C ALA A 212 24.29 -23.00 -13.06
N GLY A 213 23.91 -21.84 -12.52
CA GLY A 213 23.73 -20.58 -13.23
C GLY A 213 22.52 -20.62 -14.17
N ASN A 214 21.47 -21.37 -13.84
CA ASN A 214 20.16 -21.18 -14.46
C ASN A 214 19.48 -19.98 -13.80
N LEU A 215 18.92 -19.10 -14.62
CA LEU A 215 18.16 -17.94 -14.19
C LEU A 215 16.74 -18.36 -13.87
N TYR A 216 16.26 -17.91 -12.71
CA TYR A 216 14.86 -17.97 -12.31
C TYR A 216 14.26 -16.58 -12.40
N LEU A 217 13.03 -16.47 -12.91
CA LEU A 217 12.26 -15.22 -12.98
C LEU A 217 10.86 -15.46 -12.42
N SER A 218 10.43 -14.65 -11.45
CA SER A 218 9.04 -14.64 -11.02
C SER A 218 8.21 -13.73 -11.94
N THR A 219 7.00 -14.14 -12.28
CA THR A 219 6.07 -13.36 -13.10
C THR A 219 4.71 -13.35 -12.43
N GLY A 220 4.18 -12.16 -12.19
CA GLY A 220 2.80 -12.00 -11.72
C GLY A 220 1.79 -12.37 -12.79
N ASP A 221 0.54 -12.53 -12.38
CA ASP A 221 -0.54 -13.03 -13.22
C ASP A 221 -1.12 -12.00 -14.18
N ASP A 222 -0.68 -10.73 -14.10
CA ASP A 222 -1.14 -9.61 -14.93
C ASP A 222 -2.66 -9.46 -14.90
N SER A 223 -3.31 -9.87 -13.80
CA SER A 223 -4.76 -9.92 -13.70
C SER A 223 -5.28 -8.84 -12.78
N ASN A 224 -6.33 -8.18 -13.26
CA ASN A 224 -7.04 -7.17 -12.50
C ASN A 224 -7.87 -7.87 -11.41
N PRO A 225 -7.62 -7.56 -10.13
CA PRO A 225 -8.34 -8.20 -9.03
C PRO A 225 -9.70 -7.55 -8.72
N PHE A 226 -9.96 -6.34 -9.25
CA PHE A 226 -11.20 -5.60 -9.01
C PHE A 226 -12.43 -6.24 -9.69
N ASP A 227 -13.62 -5.82 -9.24
CA ASP A 227 -14.92 -6.35 -9.67
C ASP A 227 -15.12 -7.86 -9.41
N SER A 228 -14.38 -8.41 -8.44
CA SER A 228 -14.46 -9.80 -7.98
C SER A 228 -14.99 -9.96 -6.55
N ALA A 229 -15.25 -8.85 -5.84
CA ALA A 229 -15.57 -8.82 -4.40
C ALA A 229 -14.52 -9.53 -3.54
N GLY A 230 -13.24 -9.42 -3.93
CA GLY A 230 -12.08 -9.94 -3.20
C GLY A 230 -11.82 -11.43 -3.40
N TYR A 231 -12.57 -12.12 -4.28
CA TYR A 231 -12.35 -13.53 -4.60
C TYR A 231 -11.58 -13.68 -5.92
N ALA A 232 -11.39 -14.92 -6.38
CA ALA A 232 -10.72 -15.20 -7.66
C ALA A 232 -11.36 -14.43 -8.86
N PRO A 233 -10.58 -13.62 -9.60
CA PRO A 233 -11.05 -12.92 -10.80
C PRO A 233 -11.03 -13.88 -12.01
N ILE A 234 -12.17 -14.53 -12.25
CA ILE A 234 -12.38 -15.52 -13.32
C ILE A 234 -13.50 -15.08 -14.29
N ASP A 235 -13.48 -13.82 -14.73
CA ASP A 235 -14.59 -13.21 -15.48
C ASP A 235 -14.58 -13.55 -16.97
N GLU A 236 -15.44 -14.49 -17.36
CA GLU A 236 -15.56 -15.01 -18.72
C GLU A 236 -16.53 -14.22 -19.62
N ARG A 237 -17.05 -13.07 -19.17
CA ARG A 237 -17.93 -12.24 -20.02
C ARG A 237 -17.16 -11.78 -21.26
N THR A 238 -17.75 -11.96 -22.44
CA THR A 238 -17.06 -11.71 -23.72
C THR A 238 -16.83 -10.24 -24.03
N ASN A 239 -17.61 -9.35 -23.41
CA ASN A 239 -17.42 -7.89 -23.47
C ASN A 239 -16.53 -7.36 -22.34
N ARG A 240 -15.95 -8.23 -21.51
CA ARG A 240 -15.04 -7.86 -20.42
C ARG A 240 -13.58 -7.91 -20.86
N ASN A 241 -12.81 -6.91 -20.43
CA ASN A 241 -11.36 -6.88 -20.65
C ASN A 241 -10.72 -8.19 -20.16
N PRO A 242 -9.88 -8.86 -20.96
CA PRO A 242 -9.22 -10.10 -20.57
C PRO A 242 -8.44 -10.04 -19.27
N ALA A 243 -7.98 -8.86 -18.84
CA ALA A 243 -7.27 -8.70 -17.57
C ALA A 243 -8.07 -9.19 -16.34
N TYR A 244 -9.40 -9.25 -16.40
CA TYR A 244 -10.25 -9.73 -15.30
C TYR A 244 -10.40 -11.26 -15.20
N ASP A 245 -9.59 -12.01 -15.94
CA ASP A 245 -9.65 -13.47 -16.01
C ASP A 245 -8.27 -14.10 -15.81
N ALA A 246 -7.94 -14.40 -14.56
CA ALA A 246 -6.68 -15.06 -14.17
C ALA A 246 -6.54 -16.49 -14.73
N GLN A 247 -7.63 -17.08 -15.25
CA GLN A 247 -7.57 -18.39 -15.91
C GLN A 247 -6.73 -18.34 -17.19
N ARG A 248 -6.64 -17.18 -17.85
CA ARG A 248 -5.85 -17.00 -19.08
C ARG A 248 -4.34 -17.03 -18.82
N THR A 249 -3.91 -16.79 -17.58
CA THR A 249 -2.50 -16.63 -17.17
C THR A 249 -2.09 -17.73 -16.19
N SER A 250 -2.37 -17.57 -14.89
CA SER A 250 -1.85 -18.44 -13.82
C SER A 250 -2.21 -19.91 -14.03
N ALA A 251 -3.45 -20.17 -14.41
CA ALA A 251 -3.99 -21.48 -14.74
C ALA A 251 -3.83 -21.89 -16.22
N ASN A 252 -3.00 -21.18 -17.00
CA ASN A 252 -2.71 -21.52 -18.39
C ASN A 252 -1.27 -22.05 -18.52
N THR A 253 -1.13 -23.31 -18.96
CA THR A 253 0.17 -23.95 -19.17
C THR A 253 0.92 -23.41 -20.39
N ASN A 254 0.25 -22.67 -21.25
CA ASN A 254 0.80 -22.07 -22.47
C ASN A 254 1.03 -20.55 -22.35
N ASP A 255 1.03 -20.01 -21.12
CA ASP A 255 1.31 -18.60 -20.82
C ASP A 255 2.48 -18.48 -19.82
N LEU A 256 3.20 -17.36 -19.86
CA LEU A 256 4.37 -17.11 -19.01
C LEU A 256 4.05 -16.31 -17.75
N ARG A 257 2.83 -15.77 -17.60
CA ARG A 257 2.38 -14.97 -16.46
C ARG A 257 1.81 -15.85 -15.34
N GLY A 258 2.00 -15.44 -14.08
CA GLY A 258 1.62 -16.20 -12.89
C GLY A 258 2.48 -17.46 -12.71
N LYS A 259 3.80 -17.34 -12.91
CA LYS A 259 4.77 -18.45 -12.98
C LYS A 259 6.06 -18.14 -12.23
N ILE A 260 6.79 -19.21 -11.92
CA ILE A 260 8.26 -19.16 -11.78
C ILE A 260 8.86 -19.79 -13.03
N LEU A 261 9.58 -18.99 -13.80
CA LEU A 261 10.26 -19.41 -15.02
C LEU A 261 11.70 -19.81 -14.71
N ARG A 262 12.23 -20.81 -15.41
CA ARG A 262 13.64 -21.23 -15.28
C ARG A 262 14.27 -21.44 -16.66
N ILE A 263 15.33 -20.68 -16.94
CA ILE A 263 16.03 -20.69 -18.23
C ILE A 263 17.55 -20.71 -18.02
N LYS A 264 18.31 -21.15 -19.03
CA LYS A 264 19.77 -20.98 -19.07
C LYS A 264 20.12 -19.93 -20.10
N VAL A 265 20.58 -18.76 -19.64
CA VAL A 265 21.01 -17.69 -20.56
C VAL A 265 22.37 -18.05 -21.16
N ASN A 266 22.43 -18.05 -22.49
CA ASN A 266 23.62 -18.35 -23.27
C ASN A 266 24.52 -17.11 -23.38
N ALA A 267 25.78 -17.30 -23.76
CA ALA A 267 26.74 -16.20 -23.88
C ALA A 267 26.32 -15.10 -24.88
N ASN A 268 25.57 -15.45 -25.93
CA ASN A 268 25.01 -14.49 -26.91
C ASN A 268 23.72 -13.80 -26.43
N GLY A 269 23.22 -14.13 -25.23
CA GLY A 269 22.02 -13.57 -24.63
C GLY A 269 20.70 -14.22 -25.07
N THR A 270 20.72 -15.21 -25.97
CA THR A 270 19.56 -16.12 -26.11
C THR A 270 19.49 -17.04 -24.90
N TYR A 271 18.43 -17.84 -24.78
CA TYR A 271 18.35 -18.85 -23.71
C TYR A 271 18.12 -20.26 -24.25
N SER A 272 18.43 -21.24 -23.41
CA SER A 272 18.07 -22.64 -23.57
C SER A 272 17.19 -23.10 -22.39
N ILE A 273 16.46 -24.20 -22.58
CA ILE A 273 15.60 -24.78 -21.54
C ILE A 273 16.41 -25.80 -20.73
N PRO A 274 16.61 -25.58 -19.42
CA PRO A 274 17.23 -26.58 -18.55
C PRO A 274 16.35 -27.83 -18.40
N ALA A 275 16.98 -28.97 -18.17
CA ALA A 275 16.24 -30.18 -17.80
C ALA A 275 15.56 -30.00 -16.42
N GLY A 276 14.43 -30.68 -16.24
CA GLY A 276 13.68 -30.66 -14.98
C GLY A 276 12.76 -29.46 -14.79
N ASN A 277 12.38 -28.76 -15.88
CA ASN A 277 11.21 -27.89 -15.88
C ASN A 277 9.91 -28.71 -15.96
N MET A 278 8.78 -28.06 -15.69
CA MET A 278 7.47 -28.71 -15.59
C MET A 278 7.02 -29.38 -16.90
N PHE A 279 7.39 -28.80 -18.04
CA PHE A 279 7.04 -29.31 -19.36
C PHE A 279 8.28 -29.47 -20.23
N ALA A 280 8.34 -30.58 -20.97
CA ALA A 280 9.44 -30.82 -21.89
C ALA A 280 9.33 -29.90 -23.13
N PRO A 281 10.46 -29.48 -23.73
CA PRO A 281 10.43 -28.77 -25.01
C PRO A 281 9.64 -29.54 -26.08
N GLY A 282 8.69 -28.86 -26.73
CA GLY A 282 7.84 -29.44 -27.76
C GLY A 282 6.56 -30.11 -27.26
N THR A 283 6.31 -30.16 -25.94
CA THR A 283 5.01 -30.59 -25.40
C THR A 283 3.91 -29.63 -25.85
N ALA A 284 2.89 -30.15 -26.55
CA ALA A 284 1.80 -29.35 -27.11
C ALA A 284 1.04 -28.59 -26.01
N ASN A 285 0.61 -27.36 -26.31
CA ASN A 285 -0.15 -26.48 -25.42
C ASN A 285 0.56 -26.18 -24.08
N THR A 286 1.90 -26.16 -24.09
CA THR A 286 2.69 -25.84 -22.90
C THR A 286 3.89 -24.95 -23.22
N ARG A 287 4.35 -24.19 -22.23
CA ARG A 287 5.60 -23.44 -22.27
C ARG A 287 6.70 -24.16 -21.49
N PRO A 288 7.82 -24.56 -22.14
CA PRO A 288 8.89 -25.30 -21.47
C PRO A 288 9.71 -24.44 -20.49
N GLU A 289 9.54 -23.13 -20.50
CA GLU A 289 10.16 -22.20 -19.53
C GLU A 289 9.61 -22.37 -18.11
N ILE A 290 8.40 -22.92 -17.97
CA ILE A 290 7.70 -23.02 -16.68
C ILE A 290 8.39 -24.04 -15.78
N TYR A 291 8.92 -23.57 -14.65
CA TYR A 291 9.36 -24.43 -13.55
C TYR A 291 8.23 -24.66 -12.55
N ALA A 292 7.50 -23.61 -12.19
CA ALA A 292 6.30 -23.70 -11.36
C ALA A 292 5.21 -22.74 -11.87
N MET A 293 3.96 -23.09 -11.63
CA MET A 293 2.79 -22.31 -12.09
C MET A 293 1.72 -22.18 -11.01
N GLY A 294 0.69 -21.38 -11.29
CA GLY A 294 -0.47 -21.22 -10.41
C GLY A 294 -0.19 -20.27 -9.25
N PHE A 295 0.46 -19.14 -9.54
CA PHE A 295 0.69 -18.04 -8.61
C PHE A 295 -0.12 -16.80 -9.02
N ARG A 296 -0.50 -15.95 -8.06
CA ARG A 296 -1.16 -14.66 -8.34
C ARG A 296 -0.12 -13.57 -8.52
N ASN A 297 0.65 -13.28 -7.47
CA ASN A 297 1.73 -12.30 -7.50
C ASN A 297 2.93 -12.83 -6.68
N PRO A 298 3.77 -13.70 -7.28
CA PRO A 298 4.98 -14.22 -6.65
C PRO A 298 6.05 -13.12 -6.61
N TYR A 299 5.86 -12.12 -5.74
CA TYR A 299 6.50 -10.81 -5.85
C TYR A 299 7.99 -10.83 -5.50
N ARG A 300 8.37 -11.57 -4.46
CA ARG A 300 9.77 -11.87 -4.12
C ARG A 300 10.01 -13.36 -4.04
N MET A 301 11.17 -13.79 -4.52
CA MET A 301 11.65 -15.16 -4.44
C MET A 301 13.15 -15.24 -4.21
N SER A 302 13.60 -16.37 -3.69
CA SER A 302 15.02 -16.69 -3.63
C SER A 302 15.28 -18.12 -4.03
N VAL A 303 16.44 -18.36 -4.64
CA VAL A 303 16.93 -19.70 -4.96
C VAL A 303 18.03 -20.03 -3.98
N ASP A 304 17.78 -21.02 -3.12
CA ASP A 304 18.81 -21.55 -2.24
C ASP A 304 19.85 -22.30 -3.07
N LYS A 305 20.99 -21.66 -3.30
CA LYS A 305 22.07 -22.17 -4.14
C LYS A 305 22.62 -23.51 -3.64
N ALA A 306 22.56 -23.80 -2.34
CA ALA A 306 23.07 -25.06 -1.78
C ALA A 306 22.16 -26.25 -2.15
N THR A 307 20.86 -26.03 -2.26
CA THR A 307 19.86 -27.11 -2.43
C THR A 307 19.11 -27.07 -3.75
N GLY A 308 19.10 -25.93 -4.45
CA GLY A 308 18.28 -25.64 -5.62
C GLY A 308 16.80 -25.39 -5.32
N VAL A 309 16.42 -25.29 -4.04
CA VAL A 309 15.03 -25.03 -3.63
C VAL A 309 14.70 -23.56 -3.83
N VAL A 310 13.50 -23.29 -4.39
CA VAL A 310 12.99 -21.93 -4.55
C VAL A 310 12.03 -21.60 -3.41
N TYR A 311 12.23 -20.46 -2.75
CA TYR A 311 11.28 -19.89 -1.80
C TYR A 311 10.56 -18.72 -2.44
N VAL A 312 9.26 -18.63 -2.30
CA VAL A 312 8.42 -17.61 -2.97
C VAL A 312 7.42 -17.04 -1.97
N GLY A 313 7.29 -15.71 -1.91
CA GLY A 313 6.16 -15.04 -1.28
C GLY A 313 5.12 -14.75 -2.36
N ASP A 314 3.92 -15.31 -2.22
CA ASP A 314 2.82 -15.12 -3.17
C ASP A 314 1.64 -14.43 -2.47
N TYR A 315 1.22 -13.29 -3.01
CA TYR A 315 0.06 -12.56 -2.50
C TYR A 315 -1.21 -13.27 -2.94
N GLY A 316 -2.17 -13.38 -2.04
CA GLY A 316 -3.51 -13.89 -2.33
C GLY A 316 -4.51 -12.76 -2.53
N PRO A 317 -5.81 -13.08 -2.61
CA PRO A 317 -6.86 -12.10 -2.84
C PRO A 317 -7.42 -11.52 -1.52
N ASP A 318 -8.30 -10.53 -1.62
CA ASP A 318 -8.63 -9.62 -0.50
C ASP A 318 -10.03 -9.83 0.11
N ALA A 319 -10.67 -10.99 -0.11
CA ALA A 319 -12.01 -11.27 0.43
C ALA A 319 -12.01 -11.25 1.98
N GLY A 320 -12.73 -10.32 2.60
CA GLY A 320 -12.80 -10.22 4.06
C GLY A 320 -13.49 -11.38 4.79
N SER A 321 -14.16 -12.31 4.07
CA SER A 321 -14.80 -13.48 4.67
C SER A 321 -14.94 -14.65 3.69
N THR A 322 -15.06 -15.87 4.21
CA THR A 322 -15.36 -17.06 3.39
C THR A 322 -16.82 -17.08 2.95
N SER A 323 -17.04 -17.45 1.68
CA SER A 323 -18.37 -17.68 1.11
C SER A 323 -18.50 -19.10 0.57
N ALA A 324 -19.61 -19.76 0.94
CA ALA A 324 -19.93 -21.12 0.49
C ALA A 324 -20.12 -21.23 -1.05
N THR A 325 -20.36 -20.12 -1.74
CA THR A 325 -20.63 -20.08 -3.19
C THR A 325 -19.53 -19.37 -3.99
N ARG A 326 -18.53 -18.75 -3.34
CA ARG A 326 -17.40 -18.10 -4.00
C ARG A 326 -16.07 -18.80 -3.71
N GLY A 327 -15.75 -19.01 -2.44
CA GLY A 327 -14.43 -19.47 -2.02
C GLY A 327 -14.04 -19.00 -0.62
N PRO A 328 -12.80 -19.25 -0.20
CA PRO A 328 -12.29 -18.81 1.09
C PRO A 328 -12.14 -17.27 1.17
N SER A 329 -12.03 -16.75 2.39
CA SER A 329 -11.48 -15.43 2.67
C SER A 329 -10.04 -15.30 2.14
N GLY A 330 -9.59 -14.07 1.96
CA GLY A 330 -8.22 -13.73 1.59
C GLY A 330 -7.19 -14.39 2.50
N GLN A 331 -6.13 -14.91 1.90
CA GLN A 331 -5.00 -15.54 2.57
C GLN A 331 -3.80 -15.53 1.63
N VAL A 332 -2.59 -15.49 2.18
CA VAL A 332 -1.35 -15.39 1.41
C VAL A 332 -0.36 -16.48 1.80
N GLU A 333 0.68 -16.66 0.99
CA GLU A 333 1.50 -17.87 1.05
C GLU A 333 3.00 -17.58 1.01
N PHE A 334 3.75 -18.30 1.84
CA PHE A 334 5.12 -18.67 1.50
C PHE A 334 5.13 -20.08 0.92
N ASN A 335 5.74 -20.21 -0.24
CA ASN A 335 5.86 -21.46 -0.98
C ASN A 335 7.31 -21.93 -1.02
N ARG A 336 7.53 -23.23 -0.78
CA ARG A 336 8.84 -23.89 -0.85
C ARG A 336 8.84 -24.93 -1.97
N ILE A 337 9.46 -24.58 -3.08
CA ILE A 337 9.43 -25.34 -4.33
C ILE A 337 10.68 -26.22 -4.42
N THR A 338 10.54 -27.48 -4.04
CA THR A 338 11.62 -28.49 -4.14
C THR A 338 11.64 -29.22 -5.49
N ALA A 339 10.56 -29.11 -6.25
CA ALA A 339 10.40 -29.70 -7.58
C ALA A 339 9.28 -28.99 -8.35
N PRO A 340 9.30 -29.03 -9.70
CA PRO A 340 8.25 -28.43 -10.54
C PRO A 340 6.83 -28.78 -10.10
N GLY A 341 5.89 -27.84 -10.23
CA GLY A 341 4.51 -28.07 -9.82
C GLY A 341 3.54 -26.92 -10.07
N ASN A 342 2.26 -27.21 -9.89
CA ASN A 342 1.17 -26.26 -9.87
C ASN A 342 0.83 -25.88 -8.42
N PHE A 343 0.74 -24.59 -8.11
CA PHE A 343 0.46 -24.04 -6.78
C PHE A 343 -0.97 -23.47 -6.65
N GLY A 344 -1.79 -23.68 -7.68
CA GLY A 344 -3.25 -23.73 -7.52
C GLY A 344 -4.02 -22.50 -7.98
N TRP A 345 -3.45 -21.29 -7.92
CA TRP A 345 -4.17 -20.06 -8.32
C TRP A 345 -4.60 -20.12 -9.80
N PRO A 346 -5.85 -19.72 -10.14
CA PRO A 346 -6.86 -19.05 -9.31
C PRO A 346 -7.93 -19.97 -8.67
N TYR A 347 -7.71 -21.29 -8.69
CA TYR A 347 -8.74 -22.26 -8.30
C TYR A 347 -8.57 -22.80 -6.87
N CYS A 348 -7.32 -22.88 -6.43
CA CYS A 348 -6.91 -23.52 -5.19
C CYS A 348 -5.93 -22.61 -4.46
N THR A 349 -5.95 -22.63 -3.13
CA THR A 349 -5.02 -21.89 -2.28
C THR A 349 -4.80 -22.62 -0.96
N GLY A 350 -3.78 -22.20 -0.21
CA GLY A 350 -3.47 -22.66 1.13
C GLY A 350 -3.15 -24.13 1.14
N THR A 351 -3.84 -24.91 1.98
CA THR A 351 -3.57 -26.34 2.10
C THR A 351 -4.38 -27.21 1.12
N ASN A 352 -5.03 -26.58 0.11
CA ASN A 352 -5.87 -27.23 -0.90
C ASN A 352 -7.01 -28.07 -0.30
N THR A 353 -7.49 -27.69 0.88
CA THR A 353 -8.69 -28.31 1.46
C THR A 353 -9.94 -27.84 0.73
N ALA A 354 -11.04 -28.58 0.87
CA ALA A 354 -12.31 -28.19 0.29
C ALA A 354 -12.78 -26.79 0.77
N ASN A 355 -12.40 -26.36 1.97
CA ASN A 355 -12.75 -25.03 2.48
C ASN A 355 -11.92 -23.91 1.82
N GLU A 356 -10.66 -24.21 1.48
CA GLU A 356 -9.72 -23.27 0.84
C GLU A 356 -9.77 -23.36 -0.71
N THR A 357 -10.81 -23.97 -1.26
CA THR A 357 -11.00 -24.14 -2.71
C THR A 357 -12.08 -23.20 -3.22
N TYR A 358 -11.81 -22.50 -4.33
CA TYR A 358 -12.79 -21.62 -4.99
C TYR A 358 -13.88 -22.42 -5.70
N ASN A 359 -15.02 -21.78 -5.86
CA ASN A 359 -16.10 -22.27 -6.70
C ASN A 359 -15.94 -21.72 -8.12
N GLU A 360 -16.39 -22.48 -9.10
CA GLU A 360 -16.79 -21.92 -10.39
C GLU A 360 -17.76 -20.76 -10.16
N TRP A 361 -17.64 -19.68 -10.92
CA TRP A 361 -18.48 -18.51 -10.74
C TRP A 361 -18.85 -17.89 -12.08
N ASP A 362 -20.15 -17.77 -12.34
CA ASP A 362 -20.66 -17.09 -13.52
C ASP A 362 -20.89 -15.61 -13.20
N PHE A 363 -19.99 -14.75 -13.69
CA PHE A 363 -20.06 -13.30 -13.55
C PHE A 363 -21.20 -12.64 -14.34
N ALA A 364 -21.79 -13.31 -15.34
CA ALA A 364 -22.94 -12.79 -16.06
C ALA A 364 -24.23 -12.94 -15.27
N THR A 365 -24.36 -14.03 -14.50
CA THR A 365 -25.55 -14.35 -13.71
C THR A 365 -25.39 -14.13 -12.21
N ASN A 366 -24.16 -13.90 -11.73
CA ASN A 366 -23.78 -13.87 -10.32
C ASN A 366 -24.19 -15.14 -9.58
N THR A 367 -23.92 -16.30 -10.17
CA THR A 367 -24.24 -17.60 -9.57
C THR A 367 -23.01 -18.47 -9.39
N GLY A 368 -22.96 -19.19 -8.26
CA GLY A 368 -21.87 -20.09 -7.92
C GLY A 368 -22.12 -21.51 -8.41
N GLY A 369 -21.06 -22.15 -8.88
CA GLY A 369 -21.02 -23.54 -9.32
C GLY A 369 -20.29 -24.46 -8.34
N ALA A 370 -19.82 -25.59 -8.86
CA ALA A 370 -19.07 -26.57 -8.09
C ALA A 370 -17.68 -26.04 -7.70
N LYS A 371 -17.10 -26.59 -6.63
CA LYS A 371 -15.69 -26.34 -6.28
C LYS A 371 -14.75 -27.03 -7.27
N TYR A 372 -13.61 -26.40 -7.53
CA TYR A 372 -12.57 -26.98 -8.38
C TYR A 372 -11.93 -28.24 -7.76
N ASN A 373 -11.40 -29.13 -8.60
CA ASN A 373 -10.77 -30.37 -8.15
C ASN A 373 -9.25 -30.19 -7.93
N CYS A 374 -8.85 -29.60 -6.81
CA CYS A 374 -7.44 -29.32 -6.53
C CYS A 374 -6.56 -30.58 -6.51
N ALA A 375 -7.02 -31.66 -5.90
CA ALA A 375 -6.26 -32.91 -5.76
C ALA A 375 -6.17 -33.72 -7.06
N GLY A 376 -7.20 -33.67 -7.91
CA GLY A 376 -7.24 -34.40 -9.18
C GLY A 376 -6.78 -33.60 -10.40
N GLY A 377 -6.44 -32.32 -10.21
CA GLY A 377 -6.16 -31.39 -11.29
C GLY A 377 -7.38 -30.54 -11.64
N PRO A 378 -7.38 -29.23 -11.33
CA PRO A 378 -8.50 -28.36 -11.66
C PRO A 378 -8.63 -28.19 -13.19
N THR A 379 -9.85 -28.03 -13.65
CA THR A 379 -10.17 -27.81 -15.06
C THR A 379 -10.15 -26.32 -15.35
N ASN A 380 -9.43 -25.90 -16.38
CA ASN A 380 -9.51 -24.56 -16.95
C ASN A 380 -10.42 -24.60 -18.20
N ASN A 381 -11.68 -24.25 -17.99
CA ASN A 381 -12.76 -24.19 -18.96
C ASN A 381 -12.91 -22.82 -19.63
N SER A 382 -12.11 -21.82 -19.25
CA SER A 382 -12.12 -20.51 -19.90
C SER A 382 -11.88 -20.62 -21.40
N PHE A 383 -12.71 -19.93 -22.18
CA PHE A 383 -12.52 -19.81 -23.63
C PHE A 383 -11.22 -19.06 -23.99
N ARG A 384 -10.58 -18.41 -23.01
CA ARG A 384 -9.28 -17.75 -23.14
C ARG A 384 -8.10 -18.68 -22.85
N ASN A 385 -8.33 -19.92 -22.42
CA ASN A 385 -7.29 -20.91 -22.19
C ASN A 385 -6.69 -21.42 -23.50
N THR A 386 -5.39 -21.28 -23.66
CA THR A 386 -4.61 -21.81 -24.80
C THR A 386 -3.71 -22.98 -24.41
N GLY A 387 -3.79 -23.41 -23.16
CA GLY A 387 -3.01 -24.49 -22.55
C GLY A 387 -3.78 -25.80 -22.43
N LEU A 388 -3.37 -26.62 -21.46
CA LEU A 388 -4.06 -27.84 -21.09
C LEU A 388 -5.40 -27.49 -20.43
N THR A 389 -6.44 -28.26 -20.76
CA THR A 389 -7.77 -28.12 -20.14
C THR A 389 -7.78 -28.65 -18.72
N THR A 390 -7.09 -29.77 -18.44
CA THR A 390 -6.92 -30.30 -17.08
C THR A 390 -5.50 -30.01 -16.64
N LEU A 391 -5.37 -29.25 -15.55
CA LEU A 391 -4.08 -28.86 -15.01
C LEU A 391 -3.48 -29.98 -14.14
N PRO A 392 -2.16 -29.99 -13.93
CA PRO A 392 -1.56 -30.81 -12.89
C PRO A 392 -2.17 -30.48 -11.52
N ALA A 393 -2.26 -31.49 -10.65
CA ALA A 393 -2.78 -31.33 -9.30
C ALA A 393 -2.08 -30.20 -8.55
N ALA A 394 -2.86 -29.43 -7.80
CA ALA A 394 -2.34 -28.32 -7.00
C ALA A 394 -1.56 -28.87 -5.80
N LYS A 395 -0.40 -28.26 -5.53
CA LYS A 395 0.42 -28.51 -4.33
C LYS A 395 -0.01 -27.55 -3.22
N PRO A 396 -0.04 -28.01 -1.96
CA PRO A 396 -0.36 -27.14 -0.84
C PRO A 396 0.78 -26.14 -0.58
N ALA A 397 0.41 -24.99 -0.05
CA ALA A 397 1.33 -23.98 0.45
C ALA A 397 2.23 -24.53 1.55
N TRP A 398 3.45 -24.01 1.65
CA TRP A 398 4.37 -24.40 2.72
C TRP A 398 4.00 -23.72 4.05
N ILE A 399 3.75 -22.41 4.00
CA ILE A 399 3.14 -21.65 5.08
C ILE A 399 2.04 -20.81 4.45
N ARG A 400 0.79 -21.02 4.89
CA ARG A 400 -0.29 -20.06 4.64
C ARG A 400 -0.51 -19.21 5.89
N TYR A 401 -0.91 -17.96 5.70
CA TYR A 401 -1.34 -17.11 6.79
C TYR A 401 -2.36 -16.09 6.30
N GLY A 402 -3.14 -15.57 7.24
CA GLY A 402 -4.32 -14.79 6.90
C GLY A 402 -5.59 -15.64 6.87
N GLY A 403 -6.70 -15.00 6.49
CA GLY A 403 -8.01 -15.63 6.35
C GLY A 403 -8.58 -16.27 7.62
N ASP A 404 -9.62 -17.08 7.44
CA ASP A 404 -10.38 -17.73 8.53
C ASP A 404 -9.51 -18.55 9.49
N ALA A 405 -8.45 -19.15 8.97
CA ALA A 405 -7.56 -19.99 9.75
C ALA A 405 -6.43 -19.22 10.44
N GLY A 406 -6.37 -17.90 10.23
CA GLY A 406 -5.45 -16.98 10.89
C GLY A 406 -3.99 -17.13 10.46
N SER A 407 -3.13 -16.40 11.16
CA SER A 407 -1.68 -16.44 10.96
C SER A 407 -0.99 -17.33 12.00
N PRO A 408 0.21 -17.88 11.70
CA PRO A 408 1.12 -18.35 12.74
C PRO A 408 1.22 -17.30 13.87
N PRO A 409 1.13 -17.67 15.16
CA PRO A 409 1.11 -16.71 16.26
C PRO A 409 2.28 -15.73 16.23
N GLU A 410 3.44 -16.20 15.79
CA GLU A 410 4.67 -15.43 15.68
C GLU A 410 4.58 -14.32 14.63
N PHE A 411 3.72 -14.46 13.61
CA PHE A 411 3.52 -13.45 12.56
C PHE A 411 2.60 -12.30 13.00
N GLY A 412 1.88 -12.46 14.12
CA GLY A 412 0.86 -11.50 14.54
C GLY A 412 -0.32 -11.42 13.57
N GLY A 413 -1.09 -10.33 13.65
CA GLY A 413 -2.16 -10.00 12.69
C GLY A 413 -1.85 -8.71 11.92
N GLY A 414 -2.69 -8.37 10.94
CA GLY A 414 -2.53 -7.19 10.07
C GLY A 414 -2.40 -7.57 8.60
N SER A 415 -1.76 -6.71 7.80
CA SER A 415 -1.51 -6.85 6.35
C SER A 415 -1.09 -8.25 5.92
N GLU A 416 -1.36 -8.65 4.69
CA GLU A 416 -1.00 -9.97 4.16
C GLU A 416 -0.10 -9.82 2.92
N SER A 417 1.21 -9.63 3.16
CA SER A 417 2.14 -9.15 2.14
C SER A 417 3.50 -9.87 2.21
N PRO A 418 3.56 -11.15 1.81
CA PRO A 418 4.73 -12.01 1.98
C PRO A 418 5.87 -11.66 1.03
N MET A 419 7.08 -11.55 1.58
CA MET A 419 8.31 -11.23 0.84
C MET A 419 9.35 -12.32 1.12
N ALA A 420 9.53 -13.27 0.20
CA ALA A 420 10.51 -14.34 0.43
C ALA A 420 11.94 -13.80 0.36
N GLY A 421 12.71 -13.99 1.43
CA GLY A 421 14.13 -13.67 1.50
C GLY A 421 15.04 -14.90 1.31
N PRO A 422 16.34 -14.78 1.60
CA PRO A 422 17.31 -15.85 1.38
C PRO A 422 17.33 -16.88 2.52
N VAL A 423 17.90 -18.05 2.22
CA VAL A 423 18.37 -18.99 3.24
C VAL A 423 19.81 -18.64 3.62
N TYR A 424 20.08 -18.53 4.93
CA TYR A 424 21.45 -18.33 5.40
C TYR A 424 22.22 -19.64 5.42
N HIS A 425 23.42 -19.65 4.83
CA HIS A 425 24.39 -20.75 4.93
C HIS A 425 25.66 -20.25 5.57
N TYR A 426 26.01 -20.84 6.71
CA TYR A 426 27.22 -20.50 7.45
C TYR A 426 28.44 -21.06 6.73
N ASP A 427 29.40 -20.17 6.41
CA ASP A 427 30.70 -20.55 5.89
C ASP A 427 31.79 -20.22 6.92
N ALA A 428 32.40 -21.28 7.48
CA ALA A 428 33.51 -21.16 8.42
C ALA A 428 34.78 -20.59 7.75
N ALA A 429 34.94 -20.75 6.43
CA ALA A 429 36.08 -20.23 5.68
C ALA A 429 35.93 -18.74 5.33
N ASN A 430 34.72 -18.18 5.43
CA ASN A 430 34.51 -16.76 5.21
C ASN A 430 35.24 -15.95 6.31
N PRO A 431 36.24 -15.13 5.97
CA PRO A 431 37.04 -14.41 6.95
C PRO A 431 36.30 -13.22 7.58
N SER A 432 35.12 -12.86 7.07
CA SER A 432 34.32 -11.75 7.58
C SER A 432 34.01 -11.93 9.07
N ALA A 433 34.25 -10.86 9.84
CA ALA A 433 33.87 -10.79 11.24
C ALA A 433 32.38 -10.45 11.44
N THR A 434 31.72 -9.94 10.41
CA THR A 434 30.30 -9.53 10.44
C THR A 434 29.34 -10.63 10.00
N LYS A 435 29.86 -11.77 9.52
CA LYS A 435 29.04 -12.90 9.08
C LYS A 435 28.17 -13.41 10.22
N PHE A 436 26.95 -13.82 9.89
CA PHE A 436 26.04 -14.38 10.88
C PHE A 436 26.61 -15.67 11.52
N PRO A 437 26.20 -16.01 12.74
CA PRO A 437 26.75 -17.16 13.45
C PRO A 437 26.19 -18.47 12.90
N GLN A 438 26.94 -19.57 13.10
CA GLN A 438 26.53 -20.93 12.71
C GLN A 438 25.15 -21.35 13.26
N ALA A 439 24.71 -20.76 14.38
CA ALA A 439 23.40 -21.03 14.95
C ALA A 439 22.22 -20.67 14.00
N LEU A 440 22.43 -19.79 13.02
CA LEU A 440 21.43 -19.39 12.03
C LEU A 440 21.55 -20.17 10.71
N ASP A 441 22.49 -21.11 10.62
CA ASP A 441 22.70 -21.93 9.42
C ASP A 441 21.42 -22.69 9.04
N ASN A 442 21.10 -22.70 7.74
CA ASN A 442 19.88 -23.27 7.14
C ASN A 442 18.56 -22.63 7.59
N MET A 443 18.56 -21.40 8.10
CA MET A 443 17.32 -20.65 8.37
C MET A 443 16.89 -19.84 7.14
N PHE A 444 15.60 -19.90 6.81
CA PHE A 444 14.95 -19.06 5.79
C PHE A 444 14.53 -17.73 6.40
N PHE A 445 14.95 -16.61 5.83
CA PHE A 445 14.58 -15.28 6.32
C PHE A 445 13.31 -14.80 5.58
N ALA A 446 12.15 -15.00 6.21
CA ALA A 446 10.89 -14.50 5.69
C ALA A 446 10.75 -13.00 5.99
N GLY A 447 10.38 -12.20 4.99
CA GLY A 447 10.01 -10.79 5.15
C GLY A 447 8.50 -10.60 5.00
N GLU A 448 7.98 -9.55 5.62
CA GLU A 448 6.59 -9.14 5.43
C GLU A 448 6.56 -7.61 5.27
N PHE A 449 5.98 -7.17 4.15
CA PHE A 449 5.97 -5.77 3.75
C PHE A 449 5.08 -4.91 4.66
N GLY A 450 3.78 -5.22 4.77
CA GLY A 450 2.79 -4.36 5.43
C GLY A 450 2.64 -4.55 6.95
N ARG A 451 3.40 -5.44 7.57
CA ARG A 451 3.57 -5.64 9.02
C ARG A 451 5.00 -5.32 9.44
N GLY A 452 5.91 -5.16 8.47
CA GLY A 452 7.25 -4.61 8.68
C GLY A 452 8.13 -5.50 9.54
N TRP A 453 8.21 -6.79 9.25
CA TRP A 453 9.07 -7.72 10.00
C TRP A 453 9.95 -8.59 9.11
N ILE A 454 11.04 -9.08 9.72
CA ILE A 454 11.85 -10.18 9.21
C ILE A 454 11.82 -11.29 10.28
N LYS A 455 11.56 -12.53 9.86
CA LYS A 455 11.47 -13.70 10.73
C LYS A 455 12.29 -14.86 10.16
N PRO A 456 13.37 -15.27 10.84
CA PRO A 456 14.13 -16.45 10.50
C PRO A 456 13.31 -17.69 10.86
N ILE A 457 13.14 -18.59 9.91
CA ILE A 457 12.37 -19.82 10.04
C ILE A 457 13.34 -20.98 9.91
N LYS A 458 13.51 -21.72 10.99
CA LYS A 458 14.28 -22.96 10.99
C LYS A 458 13.53 -24.02 10.20
N LEU A 459 14.23 -24.75 9.33
CA LEU A 459 13.65 -25.91 8.66
C LEU A 459 13.74 -27.15 9.56
N ASN A 460 12.64 -27.90 9.67
CA ASN A 460 12.69 -29.25 10.21
C ASN A 460 13.38 -30.18 9.21
N ALA A 461 13.83 -31.36 9.68
CA ALA A 461 14.53 -32.32 8.83
C ALA A 461 13.72 -32.82 7.63
N ASP A 462 12.38 -32.78 7.72
CA ASP A 462 11.45 -33.13 6.65
C ASP A 462 11.13 -31.95 5.71
N GLY A 463 11.69 -30.77 5.97
CA GLY A 463 11.45 -29.54 5.23
C GLY A 463 10.19 -28.78 5.62
N SER A 464 9.44 -29.22 6.65
CA SER A 464 8.35 -28.43 7.23
C SER A 464 8.87 -27.21 8.01
N PRO A 465 8.04 -26.17 8.20
CA PRO A 465 8.41 -25.02 9.02
C PRO A 465 8.66 -25.44 10.48
N GLY A 466 9.82 -25.10 11.01
CA GLY A 466 10.19 -25.31 12.41
C GLY A 466 9.96 -24.04 13.23
N ALA A 467 10.90 -23.74 14.14
CA ALA A 467 10.84 -22.54 14.97
C ALA A 467 10.88 -21.27 14.11
N ILE A 468 10.01 -20.31 14.44
CA ILE A 468 9.94 -18.98 13.84
C ILE A 468 10.48 -17.99 14.85
N ASP A 469 11.66 -17.44 14.59
CA ASP A 469 12.33 -16.48 15.46
C ASP A 469 12.04 -15.04 15.05
N THR A 470 12.34 -14.11 15.95
CA THR A 470 12.27 -12.66 15.66
C THR A 470 13.65 -12.16 15.29
N PHE A 471 13.76 -11.46 14.16
CA PHE A 471 14.96 -10.72 13.79
C PHE A 471 14.86 -9.27 14.28
N PRO A 472 15.95 -8.63 14.75
CA PRO A 472 15.94 -7.25 15.24
C PRO A 472 15.86 -6.21 14.12
N TRP A 473 14.86 -6.33 13.25
CA TRP A 473 14.57 -5.40 12.17
C TRP A 473 13.96 -4.10 12.72
N ASN A 474 14.55 -2.95 12.39
CA ASN A 474 14.04 -1.62 12.81
C ASN A 474 13.53 -0.74 11.66
N GLY A 475 13.53 -1.25 10.42
CA GLY A 475 12.98 -0.52 9.28
C GLY A 475 11.46 -0.55 9.22
N LYS A 476 10.88 -0.22 8.07
CA LYS A 476 9.44 -0.03 7.88
C LYS A 476 8.81 -1.15 7.08
N GLN A 477 9.11 -1.24 5.80
CA GLN A 477 8.44 -2.14 4.87
C GLN A 477 9.50 -2.89 4.06
N VAL A 478 9.71 -4.16 4.41
CA VAL A 478 10.76 -4.98 3.81
C VAL A 478 10.42 -5.22 2.35
N MET A 479 11.24 -4.71 1.44
CA MET A 479 11.00 -4.80 0.00
C MET A 479 11.81 -5.90 -0.67
N ASP A 480 13.08 -6.05 -0.30
CA ASP A 480 13.94 -7.11 -0.84
C ASP A 480 15.11 -7.37 0.11
N MET A 481 15.72 -8.56 0.04
CA MET A 481 16.85 -8.90 0.88
C MET A 481 17.77 -9.98 0.29
N ALA A 482 19.06 -9.87 0.57
CA ALA A 482 20.07 -10.81 0.10
C ALA A 482 21.25 -10.90 1.08
N PHE A 483 21.85 -12.08 1.21
CA PHE A 483 23.13 -12.21 1.90
C PHE A 483 24.28 -11.80 0.97
N GLY A 484 25.17 -10.95 1.48
CA GLY A 484 26.38 -10.55 0.77
C GLY A 484 27.53 -11.56 0.91
N PRO A 485 28.63 -11.36 0.16
CA PRO A 485 29.82 -12.23 0.25
C PRO A 485 30.51 -12.16 1.62
N ASP A 486 30.21 -11.15 2.43
CA ASP A 486 30.65 -10.98 3.82
C ASP A 486 29.79 -11.75 4.83
N GLY A 487 28.75 -12.46 4.39
CA GLY A 487 27.83 -13.19 5.26
C GLY A 487 26.89 -12.31 6.08
N SER A 488 26.82 -11.02 5.74
CA SER A 488 25.89 -10.03 6.31
C SER A 488 24.59 -9.97 5.48
N LEU A 489 23.46 -9.65 6.11
CA LEU A 489 22.17 -9.55 5.45
C LEU A 489 21.94 -8.12 4.95
N TYR A 490 21.73 -7.93 3.65
CA TYR A 490 21.36 -6.66 3.04
C TYR A 490 19.85 -6.62 2.87
N VAL A 491 19.21 -5.51 3.23
CA VAL A 491 17.76 -5.36 3.20
C VAL A 491 17.40 -4.00 2.60
N LEU A 492 16.55 -4.04 1.57
CA LEU A 492 15.92 -2.87 0.98
C LEU A 492 14.61 -2.58 1.71
N ASP A 493 14.46 -1.35 2.18
CA ASP A 493 13.27 -0.84 2.86
C ASP A 493 12.53 0.09 1.92
N TYR A 494 11.25 -0.20 1.66
CA TYR A 494 10.39 0.66 0.86
C TYR A 494 10.12 2.01 1.52
N GLY A 495 10.14 2.07 2.85
CA GLY A 495 9.73 3.24 3.60
C GLY A 495 8.24 3.21 3.93
N THR A 496 7.57 4.36 3.92
CA THR A 496 6.13 4.50 4.19
C THR A 496 5.40 5.34 3.15
N GLY A 497 6.05 5.62 2.01
CA GLY A 497 5.46 6.34 0.89
C GLY A 497 4.48 5.47 0.12
N TYR A 498 3.69 6.08 -0.77
CA TYR A 498 2.77 5.39 -1.66
C TYR A 498 3.17 5.65 -3.11
N PHE A 499 3.58 4.61 -3.84
CA PHE A 499 4.15 4.70 -5.20
C PHE A 499 5.31 5.70 -5.32
N ASN A 500 6.05 5.86 -4.23
CA ASN A 500 7.21 6.72 -4.14
C ASN A 500 8.07 6.30 -2.94
N GLY A 501 9.37 6.59 -3.01
CA GLY A 501 10.20 6.61 -1.82
C GLY A 501 9.81 7.76 -0.88
N ASP A 502 10.24 7.66 0.37
CA ASP A 502 10.12 8.72 1.36
C ASP A 502 11.39 8.82 2.22
N VAL A 503 11.31 9.54 3.35
CA VAL A 503 12.44 9.70 4.28
C VAL A 503 12.83 8.41 5.01
N ASN A 504 11.95 7.40 5.00
CA ASN A 504 12.17 6.11 5.64
C ASN A 504 12.69 5.06 4.66
N SER A 505 12.51 5.24 3.35
CA SER A 505 13.10 4.35 2.34
C SER A 505 14.61 4.27 2.51
N ALA A 506 15.18 3.07 2.45
CA ALA A 506 16.58 2.88 2.78
C ALA A 506 17.16 1.57 2.24
N LEU A 507 18.49 1.52 2.17
CA LEU A 507 19.24 0.28 2.05
C LEU A 507 20.03 0.08 3.34
N TYR A 508 19.83 -1.08 3.97
CA TYR A 508 20.49 -1.48 5.21
C TYR A 508 21.38 -2.70 4.99
N ARG A 509 22.45 -2.79 5.78
CA ARG A 509 23.22 -4.02 6.01
C ARG A 509 23.14 -4.39 7.49
N TYR A 510 22.86 -5.65 7.79
CA TYR A 510 22.89 -6.18 9.13
C TYR A 510 24.16 -6.99 9.34
N ASP A 511 24.95 -6.59 10.33
CA ASP A 511 26.20 -7.22 10.73
C ASP A 511 26.02 -7.96 12.05
N TYR A 512 26.61 -9.14 12.17
CA TYR A 512 26.75 -9.80 13.47
C TYR A 512 28.00 -9.24 14.17
N VAL A 513 27.80 -8.67 15.35
CA VAL A 513 28.85 -8.02 16.16
C VAL A 513 29.12 -8.73 17.48
N ALA A 514 28.32 -9.75 17.84
CA ALA A 514 28.45 -10.53 19.08
C ALA A 514 28.57 -9.67 20.36
N GLY A 515 27.81 -8.57 20.43
CA GLY A 515 27.88 -7.61 21.54
C GLY A 515 29.18 -6.79 21.62
N GLY A 516 30.00 -6.81 20.56
CA GLY A 516 31.21 -6.00 20.42
C GLY A 516 30.91 -4.53 20.09
N ASN A 517 31.96 -3.79 19.71
CA ASN A 517 31.85 -2.40 19.29
C ASN A 517 30.96 -2.27 18.05
N ARG A 518 29.94 -1.40 18.10
CA ARG A 518 29.03 -1.18 16.99
C ARG A 518 29.46 0.08 16.26
N ALA A 519 29.46 0.03 14.93
CA ALA A 519 29.76 1.21 14.14
C ALA A 519 28.80 2.38 14.49
N PRO A 520 29.28 3.62 14.51
CA PRO A 520 28.42 4.76 14.80
C PRO A 520 27.35 4.93 13.71
N THR A 521 26.18 5.44 14.08
CA THR A 521 25.13 5.83 13.14
C THR A 521 25.41 7.25 12.67
N ALA A 522 25.68 7.44 11.38
CA ALA A 522 25.79 8.76 10.77
C ALA A 522 24.40 9.28 10.38
N VAL A 523 24.16 10.57 10.62
CA VAL A 523 22.99 11.29 10.10
C VAL A 523 23.49 12.57 9.45
N ALA A 524 23.21 12.70 8.15
CA ALA A 524 23.61 13.84 7.34
C ALA A 524 22.37 14.58 6.84
N SER A 525 22.38 15.91 6.93
CA SER A 525 21.34 16.74 6.33
C SER A 525 21.93 18.02 5.76
N ALA A 526 21.23 18.64 4.81
CA ALA A 526 21.58 19.94 4.27
C ALA A 526 20.38 20.89 4.37
N ASN A 527 20.63 22.20 4.51
CA ASN A 527 19.57 23.20 4.51
C ASN A 527 18.92 23.40 3.12
N ARG A 528 19.57 22.95 2.06
CA ARG A 528 19.07 22.88 0.68
C ARG A 528 19.86 21.85 -0.10
N THR A 529 19.19 21.18 -1.03
CA THR A 529 19.75 20.13 -1.88
C THR A 529 19.77 20.51 -3.35
N SER A 530 19.21 21.66 -3.72
CA SER A 530 19.20 22.15 -5.10
C SER A 530 19.26 23.67 -5.16
N GLY A 531 19.66 24.23 -6.32
CA GLY A 531 19.67 25.67 -6.58
C GLY A 531 20.74 26.13 -7.58
N ALA A 532 20.63 27.37 -8.03
CA ALA A 532 21.59 27.98 -8.96
C ALA A 532 23.02 28.14 -8.37
N ALA A 533 24.03 28.04 -9.22
CA ALA A 533 25.40 28.39 -8.85
C ALA A 533 25.58 29.92 -8.70
N PRO A 534 26.37 30.40 -7.71
CA PRO A 534 27.00 29.62 -6.65
C PRO A 534 25.98 29.21 -5.57
N LEU A 535 25.96 27.92 -5.22
CA LEU A 535 25.05 27.38 -4.20
C LEU A 535 25.78 27.24 -2.87
N ALA A 536 25.43 28.09 -1.90
CA ALA A 536 25.90 27.95 -0.51
C ALA A 536 25.02 26.97 0.27
N VAL A 537 25.63 25.94 0.83
CA VAL A 537 24.98 24.85 1.57
C VAL A 537 25.56 24.79 2.98
N THR A 538 24.69 24.67 3.97
CA THR A 538 25.05 24.36 5.36
C THR A 538 24.67 22.92 5.64
N PHE A 539 25.67 22.12 6.01
CA PHE A 539 25.50 20.72 6.36
C PHE A 539 25.36 20.56 7.87
N SER A 540 24.66 19.52 8.29
CA SER A 540 24.44 19.17 9.69
C SER A 540 24.67 17.68 9.91
N SER A 541 25.34 17.36 11.02
CA SER A 541 25.53 15.99 11.51
C SER A 541 24.56 15.62 12.65
N ALA A 542 23.54 16.46 12.90
CA ALA A 542 22.61 16.28 14.01
C ALA A 542 21.88 14.93 13.93
N GLY A 543 21.82 14.21 15.05
CA GLY A 543 21.29 12.85 15.11
C GLY A 543 22.35 11.75 14.95
N SER A 544 23.57 12.08 14.55
CA SER A 544 24.67 11.10 14.54
C SER A 544 25.01 10.68 15.98
N SER A 545 25.19 9.38 16.21
CA SER A 545 25.47 8.84 17.54
C SER A 545 26.28 7.55 17.48
N ASP A 546 27.12 7.36 18.50
CA ASP A 546 27.75 6.08 18.79
C ASP A 546 26.84 5.22 19.69
N PRO A 547 26.55 3.95 19.36
CA PRO A 547 25.72 3.08 20.19
C PRO A 547 26.27 2.86 21.61
N GLU A 548 27.59 2.99 21.81
CA GLU A 548 28.25 2.91 23.11
C GLU A 548 28.39 4.28 23.81
N GLY A 549 27.91 5.37 23.19
CA GLY A 549 27.95 6.73 23.73
C GLY A 549 29.32 7.42 23.62
N GLY A 550 30.24 6.88 22.81
CA GLY A 550 31.54 7.44 22.51
C GLY A 550 31.47 8.77 21.75
N ALA A 551 32.50 9.60 21.94
CA ALA A 551 32.63 10.86 21.23
C ALA A 551 33.02 10.62 19.75
N LEU A 552 32.27 11.20 18.82
CA LEU A 552 32.48 11.04 17.39
C LEU A 552 33.49 12.06 16.83
N THR A 553 34.25 11.61 15.84
CA THR A 553 34.98 12.50 14.92
C THR A 553 34.29 12.52 13.56
N TYR A 554 34.43 13.63 12.82
CA TYR A 554 33.67 13.91 11.60
C TYR A 554 34.59 14.12 10.41
N LEU A 555 34.19 13.61 9.26
CA LEU A 555 34.77 13.91 7.95
C LEU A 555 33.65 14.10 6.94
N TRP A 556 33.54 15.29 6.38
CA TRP A 556 32.70 15.59 5.23
C TRP A 556 33.53 15.55 3.96
N ALA A 557 33.11 14.78 2.96
CA ALA A 557 33.61 14.85 1.59
C ALA A 557 32.51 15.42 0.69
N PHE A 558 32.76 16.55 0.03
CA PHE A 558 31.70 17.33 -0.63
C PHE A 558 31.40 16.90 -2.07
N GLY A 559 32.06 15.86 -2.59
CA GLY A 559 31.87 15.36 -3.96
C GLY A 559 32.63 16.15 -5.04
N ASP A 560 33.31 17.24 -4.69
CA ASP A 560 34.11 18.07 -5.62
C ASP A 560 35.63 17.97 -5.36
N GLY A 561 36.05 16.96 -4.59
CA GLY A 561 37.43 16.75 -4.15
C GLY A 561 37.82 17.53 -2.88
N THR A 562 36.96 18.40 -2.35
CA THR A 562 37.21 19.11 -1.08
C THR A 562 36.56 18.41 0.12
N THR A 563 37.10 18.66 1.32
CA THR A 563 36.65 18.03 2.57
C THR A 563 36.58 19.01 3.75
N SER A 564 35.96 18.60 4.86
CA SER A 564 35.96 19.31 6.14
C SER A 564 35.91 18.34 7.32
N THR A 565 36.48 18.71 8.46
CA THR A 565 36.39 17.94 9.72
C THR A 565 35.46 18.59 10.76
N ALA A 566 34.85 19.72 10.43
CA ALA A 566 33.82 20.31 11.28
C ALA A 566 32.55 19.44 11.28
N ALA A 567 31.86 19.35 12.42
CA ALA A 567 30.60 18.60 12.51
C ALA A 567 29.51 19.17 11.58
N ASN A 568 29.37 20.50 11.55
CA ASN A 568 28.37 21.22 10.77
C ASN A 568 29.03 22.27 9.84
N PRO A 569 29.67 21.86 8.73
CA PRO A 569 30.39 22.78 7.86
C PRO A 569 29.47 23.54 6.90
N THR A 570 29.97 24.64 6.36
CA THR A 570 29.39 25.33 5.20
C THR A 570 30.23 25.11 3.96
N LYS A 571 29.61 24.88 2.81
CA LYS A 571 30.26 24.69 1.51
C LYS A 571 29.55 25.51 0.44
N THR A 572 30.31 26.17 -0.42
CA THR A 572 29.77 26.81 -1.63
C THR A 572 30.22 26.03 -2.85
N TYR A 573 29.25 25.59 -3.66
CA TYR A 573 29.48 24.98 -4.96
C TYR A 573 29.40 26.06 -6.04
N SER A 574 30.51 26.33 -6.73
CA SER A 574 30.60 27.40 -7.74
C SER A 574 30.25 26.95 -9.15
N THR A 575 30.20 25.65 -9.40
CA THR A 575 30.03 25.07 -10.73
C THR A 575 28.75 24.24 -10.75
N ASN A 576 28.01 24.30 -11.86
CA ASN A 576 26.85 23.45 -12.06
C ASN A 576 27.26 21.96 -12.09
N GLY A 577 26.44 21.10 -11.51
CA GLY A 577 26.69 19.67 -11.42
C GLY A 577 25.97 19.03 -10.25
N ASN A 578 25.97 17.69 -10.23
CA ASN A 578 25.47 16.91 -9.11
C ASN A 578 26.64 16.48 -8.24
N TYR A 579 26.52 16.68 -6.93
CA TYR A 579 27.54 16.38 -5.94
C TYR A 579 26.95 15.51 -4.84
N THR A 580 27.67 14.44 -4.45
CA THR A 580 27.32 13.64 -3.27
C THR A 580 28.17 14.12 -2.10
N ALA A 581 27.54 14.79 -1.14
CA ALA A 581 28.19 15.20 0.11
C ALA A 581 28.05 14.08 1.15
N THR A 582 29.15 13.42 1.50
CA THR A 582 29.16 12.28 2.41
C THR A 582 29.77 12.68 3.75
N LEU A 583 29.01 12.48 4.82
CA LEU A 583 29.50 12.50 6.20
C LEU A 583 29.97 11.10 6.58
N THR A 584 31.21 10.98 7.03
CA THR A 584 31.71 9.81 7.76
C THR A 584 31.94 10.21 9.21
N VAL A 585 31.33 9.49 10.14
CA VAL A 585 31.60 9.60 11.57
C VAL A 585 32.42 8.40 12.04
N ARG A 586 33.34 8.63 12.96
CA ARG A 586 34.19 7.58 13.55
C ARG A 586 34.13 7.64 15.07
N ASP A 587 33.95 6.48 15.69
CA ASP A 587 33.97 6.30 17.14
C ASP A 587 35.41 6.23 17.71
N PRO A 588 35.59 6.25 19.05
CA PRO A 588 36.91 6.12 19.67
C PRO A 588 37.62 4.78 19.42
N GLN A 589 36.90 3.72 19.08
CA GLN A 589 37.38 2.36 18.85
C GLN A 589 37.78 2.14 17.38
N GLY A 590 37.50 3.11 16.51
CA GLY A 590 37.88 3.15 15.11
C GLY A 590 36.81 2.68 14.12
N ALA A 591 35.61 2.28 14.56
CA ALA A 591 34.54 1.93 13.61
C ALA A 591 33.90 3.19 13.03
N THR A 592 33.31 3.05 11.84
CA THR A 592 32.79 4.18 11.06
C THR A 592 31.40 3.93 10.53
N GLY A 593 30.59 4.97 10.51
CA GLY A 593 29.32 5.02 9.77
C GLY A 593 29.32 6.20 8.80
N SER A 594 28.55 6.08 7.72
CA SER A 594 28.43 7.12 6.70
C SER A 594 26.97 7.44 6.39
N ALA A 595 26.72 8.69 5.98
CA ALA A 595 25.44 9.14 5.44
C ALA A 595 25.72 10.19 4.37
N SER A 596 24.91 10.22 3.31
CA SER A 596 25.12 11.09 2.16
C SER A 596 23.94 12.03 1.93
N VAL A 597 24.22 13.16 1.27
CA VAL A 597 23.21 14.11 0.78
C VAL A 597 23.55 14.46 -0.66
N LEU A 598 22.60 14.26 -1.58
CA LEU A 598 22.74 14.65 -2.97
C LEU A 598 22.45 16.15 -3.13
N ILE A 599 23.36 16.86 -3.79
CA ILE A 599 23.28 18.30 -4.07
C ILE A 599 23.27 18.52 -5.58
N SER A 600 22.21 19.12 -6.12
CA SER A 600 22.11 19.52 -7.53
C SER A 600 22.36 21.02 -7.69
N VAL A 601 23.41 21.40 -8.41
CA VAL A 601 23.82 22.79 -8.58
C VAL A 601 23.56 23.22 -10.02
N GLY A 602 22.90 24.37 -10.19
CA GLY A 602 22.48 24.90 -11.48
C GLY A 602 21.02 24.60 -11.85
N ASN A 603 20.31 23.85 -11.01
CA ASN A 603 18.89 23.56 -11.16
C ASN A 603 18.23 23.56 -9.77
N THR A 604 17.04 24.16 -9.62
CA THR A 604 16.28 24.16 -8.37
C THR A 604 15.15 23.15 -8.48
N ALA A 605 14.90 22.36 -7.43
CA ALA A 605 13.77 21.43 -7.46
C ALA A 605 12.44 22.21 -7.52
N PRO A 606 11.46 21.76 -8.32
CA PRO A 606 10.19 22.45 -8.46
C PRO A 606 9.40 22.42 -7.15
N THR A 607 8.61 23.45 -6.88
CA THR A 607 7.68 23.46 -5.73
C THR A 607 6.27 23.19 -6.21
N ILE A 608 5.60 22.21 -5.60
CA ILE A 608 4.20 21.86 -5.88
C ILE A 608 3.34 22.20 -4.68
N THR A 609 2.22 22.90 -4.91
CA THR A 609 1.19 23.15 -3.90
C THR A 609 -0.16 22.64 -4.41
N ILE A 610 -0.77 21.71 -3.68
CA ILE A 610 -2.13 21.25 -3.93
C ILE A 610 -3.11 22.17 -3.20
N HIS A 611 -3.99 22.84 -3.94
CA HIS A 611 -5.05 23.71 -3.38
C HIS A 611 -6.32 22.93 -3.02
N GLY A 612 -6.55 21.80 -3.69
CA GLY A 612 -7.62 20.85 -3.43
C GLY A 612 -7.41 19.55 -4.23
N PRO A 613 -7.91 18.40 -3.76
CA PRO A 613 -8.52 18.19 -2.44
C PRO A 613 -7.51 18.38 -1.30
N SER A 614 -7.99 18.75 -0.10
CA SER A 614 -7.11 18.92 1.07
C SER A 614 -6.84 17.59 1.78
N SER A 615 -5.66 17.46 2.39
CA SER A 615 -5.39 16.34 3.30
C SER A 615 -6.43 16.23 4.42
N GLY A 616 -6.95 15.02 4.64
CA GLY A 616 -8.03 14.66 5.55
C GLY A 616 -9.44 14.93 5.04
N GLN A 617 -9.62 15.45 3.81
CA GLN A 617 -10.95 15.79 3.29
C GLN A 617 -11.86 14.55 3.20
N LEU A 618 -13.09 14.71 3.69
CA LEU A 618 -14.11 13.66 3.66
C LEU A 618 -14.69 13.45 2.25
N VAL A 619 -14.66 12.22 1.77
CA VAL A 619 -15.18 11.80 0.45
C VAL A 619 -15.90 10.46 0.54
N SER A 620 -16.64 10.10 -0.51
CA SER A 620 -17.19 8.77 -0.73
C SER A 620 -16.67 8.23 -2.06
N PHE A 621 -16.47 6.91 -2.17
CA PHE A 621 -16.25 6.28 -3.46
C PHE A 621 -17.45 6.54 -4.37
N GLY A 622 -17.20 6.82 -5.65
CA GLY A 622 -18.15 7.38 -6.59
C GLY A 622 -18.18 8.91 -6.64
N ASP A 623 -17.61 9.63 -5.66
CA ASP A 623 -17.53 11.09 -5.69
C ASP A 623 -16.61 11.55 -6.84
N ALA A 624 -17.04 12.59 -7.55
CA ALA A 624 -16.19 13.35 -8.46
C ALA A 624 -15.41 14.40 -7.66
N VAL A 625 -14.10 14.18 -7.51
CA VAL A 625 -13.22 15.01 -6.69
C VAL A 625 -12.46 16.00 -7.57
N PRO A 626 -12.80 17.31 -7.52
CA PRO A 626 -12.05 18.31 -8.23
C PRO A 626 -10.69 18.53 -7.57
N TRP A 627 -9.67 18.77 -8.39
CA TRP A 627 -8.33 19.06 -7.93
C TRP A 627 -7.74 20.27 -8.64
N SER A 628 -6.81 20.96 -7.97
CA SER A 628 -6.01 22.03 -8.57
C SER A 628 -4.67 22.17 -7.87
N VAL A 629 -3.66 22.48 -8.66
CA VAL A 629 -2.27 22.57 -8.23
C VAL A 629 -1.60 23.82 -8.80
N THR A 630 -0.63 24.35 -8.07
CA THR A 630 0.31 25.32 -8.59
C THR A 630 1.70 24.73 -8.50
N VAL A 631 2.42 24.79 -9.61
CA VAL A 631 3.82 24.41 -9.72
C VAL A 631 4.62 25.67 -9.99
N THR A 632 5.73 25.83 -9.30
CA THR A 632 6.69 26.92 -9.55
C THR A 632 8.08 26.35 -9.64
N ASP A 633 8.83 26.80 -10.64
CA ASP A 633 10.22 26.45 -10.85
C ASP A 633 10.99 27.72 -11.25
N PRO A 634 12.08 28.09 -10.54
CA PRO A 634 12.83 29.30 -10.83
C PRO A 634 13.46 29.33 -12.24
N GLU A 635 13.87 28.18 -12.77
CA GLU A 635 14.60 28.06 -14.02
C GLU A 635 13.67 27.84 -15.24
N ASP A 636 12.47 27.28 -15.05
CA ASP A 636 11.58 26.88 -16.13
C ASP A 636 10.55 27.94 -16.58
N GLY A 637 10.42 29.05 -15.85
CA GLY A 637 9.51 30.13 -16.18
C GLY A 637 8.04 29.71 -16.04
N ALA A 638 7.23 29.95 -17.08
CA ALA A 638 5.83 29.53 -17.06
C ALA A 638 5.72 28.00 -17.19
N ILE A 639 5.10 27.36 -16.20
CA ILE A 639 4.95 25.90 -16.19
C ILE A 639 3.95 25.45 -17.25
N ASP A 640 4.38 24.46 -18.04
CA ASP A 640 3.52 23.73 -18.96
C ASP A 640 2.68 22.71 -18.18
N CYS A 641 1.42 23.07 -17.92
CA CYS A 641 0.48 22.22 -17.19
C CYS A 641 0.26 20.84 -17.82
N THR A 642 0.60 20.62 -19.10
CA THR A 642 0.49 19.30 -19.73
C THR A 642 1.52 18.30 -19.21
N LYS A 643 2.53 18.77 -18.49
CA LYS A 643 3.58 17.97 -17.84
C LYS A 643 3.38 17.78 -16.34
N VAL A 644 2.34 18.38 -15.78
CA VAL A 644 1.96 18.18 -14.38
C VAL A 644 1.00 17.01 -14.35
N THR A 645 1.30 15.99 -13.56
CA THR A 645 0.45 14.80 -13.43
C THR A 645 -0.21 14.80 -12.06
N MET A 646 -1.53 14.58 -12.03
CA MET A 646 -2.28 14.25 -10.83
C MET A 646 -2.68 12.78 -10.89
N THR A 647 -2.18 11.99 -9.96
CA THR A 647 -2.47 10.57 -9.85
C THR A 647 -3.41 10.32 -8.68
N TYR A 648 -4.46 9.55 -8.92
CA TYR A 648 -5.26 8.93 -7.87
C TYR A 648 -4.68 7.56 -7.52
N VAL A 649 -4.32 7.44 -6.26
CA VAL A 649 -3.76 6.24 -5.65
C VAL A 649 -4.75 5.76 -4.58
N LEU A 650 -5.23 4.53 -4.69
CA LEU A 650 -6.08 3.89 -3.69
C LEU A 650 -5.19 3.30 -2.61
N GLY A 651 -5.09 3.98 -1.48
CA GLY A 651 -4.42 3.45 -0.29
C GLY A 651 -5.30 2.42 0.40
N HIS A 652 -4.70 1.33 0.86
CA HIS A 652 -5.35 0.40 1.75
C HIS A 652 -4.36 -0.22 2.74
N ASP A 653 -4.78 -0.29 4.00
CA ASP A 653 -3.93 -0.59 5.14
C ASP A 653 -2.61 0.21 5.15
N GLN A 654 -1.51 -0.42 4.73
CA GLN A 654 -0.17 0.16 4.74
C GLN A 654 0.44 0.30 3.33
N HIS A 655 -0.30 -0.02 2.28
CA HIS A 655 0.18 0.13 0.90
C HIS A 655 -0.89 0.80 0.06
N ALA A 656 -0.68 0.82 -1.26
CA ALA A 656 -1.65 1.37 -2.17
C ALA A 656 -1.56 0.70 -3.54
N HIS A 657 -2.53 1.02 -4.39
CA HIS A 657 -2.47 0.83 -5.85
C HIS A 657 -2.69 2.16 -6.57
N GLN A 658 -1.87 2.50 -7.56
CA GLN A 658 -2.20 3.55 -8.51
C GLN A 658 -3.41 3.07 -9.33
N ILE A 659 -4.41 3.95 -9.52
CA ILE A 659 -5.67 3.58 -10.19
C ILE A 659 -5.87 4.37 -11.49
N THR A 660 -5.61 5.67 -11.48
CA THR A 660 -5.73 6.52 -12.68
C THR A 660 -4.90 7.78 -12.52
N SER A 661 -4.62 8.46 -13.62
CA SER A 661 -3.94 9.75 -13.61
C SER A 661 -4.48 10.69 -14.70
N GLN A 662 -4.34 11.98 -14.48
CA GLN A 662 -4.64 13.02 -15.45
C GLN A 662 -3.50 14.03 -15.50
N THR A 663 -3.21 14.58 -16.68
CA THR A 663 -2.29 15.71 -16.80
C THR A 663 -3.05 17.03 -16.77
N GLY A 664 -2.45 18.06 -16.17
CA GLY A 664 -3.03 19.39 -16.03
C GLY A 664 -2.67 20.05 -14.70
N CYS A 665 -2.97 21.35 -14.58
CA CYS A 665 -2.90 22.06 -13.29
C CYS A 665 -4.24 22.08 -12.55
N SER A 666 -5.32 21.58 -13.17
CA SER A 666 -6.63 21.40 -12.56
C SER A 666 -7.44 20.38 -13.33
N GLY A 667 -8.33 19.66 -12.64
CA GLY A 667 -9.20 18.66 -13.25
C GLY A 667 -10.16 18.07 -12.24
N THR A 668 -10.76 16.95 -12.60
CA THR A 668 -11.65 16.18 -11.73
C THR A 668 -11.37 14.70 -11.92
N ILE A 669 -11.12 14.00 -10.82
CA ILE A 669 -11.01 12.54 -10.80
C ILE A 669 -12.23 11.98 -10.09
N THR A 670 -12.96 11.09 -10.75
CA THR A 670 -14.01 10.31 -10.10
C THR A 670 -13.36 9.15 -9.37
N LEU A 671 -13.62 9.04 -8.06
CA LEU A 671 -13.20 7.89 -7.28
C LEU A 671 -14.03 6.69 -7.75
N PRO A 672 -13.44 5.63 -8.34
CA PRO A 672 -14.20 4.44 -8.68
C PRO A 672 -14.88 3.88 -7.43
N VAL A 673 -16.07 3.31 -7.59
CA VAL A 673 -16.65 2.48 -6.54
C VAL A 673 -15.76 1.26 -6.43
N ASP A 674 -15.18 1.05 -5.25
CA ASP A 674 -14.33 -0.10 -5.04
C ASP A 674 -15.17 -1.38 -5.05
N GLY A 675 -14.77 -2.33 -5.90
CA GLY A 675 -15.39 -3.64 -6.03
C GLY A 675 -14.41 -4.78 -5.75
N GLU A 676 -13.17 -4.47 -5.35
CA GLU A 676 -12.18 -5.46 -4.91
C GLU A 676 -12.33 -5.73 -3.42
N HIS A 677 -12.29 -4.68 -2.60
CA HIS A 677 -12.30 -4.86 -1.16
C HIS A 677 -13.72 -5.04 -0.64
N ASP A 678 -13.87 -5.70 0.51
CA ASP A 678 -15.16 -5.73 1.19
C ASP A 678 -15.53 -4.32 1.72
N ASP A 679 -16.82 -4.09 1.97
CA ASP A 679 -17.36 -2.81 2.41
C ASP A 679 -16.73 -2.26 3.71
N ALA A 680 -16.03 -3.11 4.48
CA ALA A 680 -15.39 -2.78 5.74
C ALA A 680 -13.86 -2.66 5.66
N ALA A 681 -13.26 -2.81 4.48
CA ALA A 681 -11.82 -2.68 4.29
C ALA A 681 -11.29 -1.28 4.62
N ASN A 682 -10.02 -1.20 5.02
CA ASN A 682 -9.35 0.04 5.39
C ASN A 682 -8.82 0.79 4.17
N ILE A 683 -9.72 1.30 3.35
CA ILE A 683 -9.39 1.96 2.08
C ILE A 683 -9.49 3.49 2.19
N PHE A 684 -8.61 4.22 1.49
CA PHE A 684 -8.59 5.69 1.49
C PHE A 684 -7.95 6.28 0.22
N PRO A 685 -8.52 7.38 -0.35
CA PRO A 685 -7.94 8.00 -1.54
C PRO A 685 -6.69 8.83 -1.25
N ILE A 686 -5.71 8.79 -2.16
CA ILE A 686 -4.51 9.61 -2.14
C ILE A 686 -4.40 10.34 -3.48
N PHE A 687 -4.19 11.65 -3.43
CA PHE A 687 -3.93 12.50 -4.59
C PHE A 687 -2.46 12.89 -4.61
N ASP A 688 -1.71 12.35 -5.56
CA ASP A 688 -0.28 12.59 -5.77
C ASP A 688 -0.07 13.50 -6.99
N ALA A 689 0.43 14.71 -6.74
CA ALA A 689 0.81 15.64 -7.78
C ALA A 689 2.31 15.54 -8.04
N GLN A 690 2.70 15.34 -9.30
CA GLN A 690 4.08 15.20 -9.73
C GLN A 690 4.44 16.19 -10.83
N TYR A 691 5.66 16.71 -10.79
CA TYR A 691 6.28 17.46 -11.89
C TYR A 691 7.79 17.23 -11.92
N THR A 692 8.33 17.00 -13.11
CA THR A 692 9.76 16.95 -13.40
C THR A 692 10.15 18.19 -14.21
N ASP A 693 11.09 18.97 -13.69
CA ASP A 693 11.61 20.16 -14.35
C ASP A 693 12.50 19.80 -15.57
N LYS A 694 12.93 20.81 -16.34
CA LYS A 694 13.84 20.58 -17.49
C LYS A 694 15.25 20.14 -17.08
N GLY A 695 15.67 20.39 -15.83
CA GLY A 695 16.93 19.93 -15.28
C GLY A 695 16.89 18.47 -14.80
N GLY A 696 15.72 17.84 -14.79
CA GLY A 696 15.49 16.45 -14.43
C GLY A 696 15.22 16.20 -12.95
N LEU A 697 14.99 17.24 -12.12
CA LEU A 697 14.53 17.04 -10.75
C LEU A 697 13.01 16.90 -10.70
N THR A 698 12.54 15.92 -9.94
CA THR A 698 11.13 15.65 -9.74
C THR A 698 10.72 16.03 -8.33
N THR A 699 9.53 16.62 -8.17
CA THR A 699 8.90 16.80 -6.87
C THR A 699 7.52 16.17 -6.86
N HIS A 700 7.17 15.60 -5.71
CA HIS A 700 5.84 15.09 -5.40
C HIS A 700 5.20 15.91 -4.28
N ALA A 701 3.89 16.05 -4.34
CA ALA A 701 3.07 16.51 -3.23
C ALA A 701 1.86 15.60 -3.10
N GLN A 702 1.58 15.10 -1.89
CA GLN A 702 0.48 14.17 -1.64
C GLN A 702 -0.52 14.74 -0.64
N ASN A 703 -1.81 14.52 -0.92
CA ASN A 703 -2.90 14.71 0.03
C ASN A 703 -3.69 13.41 0.19
N ILE A 704 -3.75 12.89 1.42
CA ILE A 704 -4.54 11.71 1.79
C ILE A 704 -5.95 12.18 2.17
N LEU A 705 -6.99 11.62 1.57
CA LEU A 705 -8.40 11.90 1.85
C LEU A 705 -8.95 10.81 2.78
N GLN A 706 -10.15 11.02 3.32
CA GLN A 706 -10.78 10.07 4.24
C GLN A 706 -12.17 9.67 3.76
N PRO A 707 -12.50 8.37 3.75
CA PRO A 707 -13.88 7.95 3.49
C PRO A 707 -14.80 8.48 4.60
N ARG A 708 -16.04 8.81 4.22
CA ARG A 708 -17.07 9.26 5.19
C ARG A 708 -17.45 8.15 6.16
N HIS A 709 -17.47 6.90 5.70
CA HIS A 709 -17.76 5.71 6.48
C HIS A 709 -16.45 4.98 6.80
N ARG A 710 -16.27 4.52 8.04
CA ARG A 710 -15.06 3.82 8.45
C ARG A 710 -15.29 2.92 9.64
N GLN A 711 -14.61 1.77 9.65
CA GLN A 711 -14.56 0.87 10.79
C GLN A 711 -13.66 1.39 11.89
N ALA A 712 -14.01 1.08 13.13
CA ALA A 712 -13.33 1.62 14.29
C ALA A 712 -12.00 0.97 14.58
N GLU A 713 -11.84 -0.30 14.23
CA GLU A 713 -10.61 -1.05 14.36
C GLU A 713 -9.47 -0.52 13.50
N HIS A 714 -9.77 0.30 12.48
CA HIS A 714 -8.79 0.94 11.59
C HIS A 714 -8.08 2.14 12.22
N TYR A 715 -8.08 2.24 13.55
CA TYR A 715 -7.40 3.30 14.27
C TYR A 715 -5.89 3.21 14.08
N LYS A 716 -5.22 4.36 14.04
CA LYS A 716 -3.75 4.41 13.95
C LYS A 716 -3.09 4.13 15.29
N THR A 717 -3.65 4.70 16.36
CA THR A 717 -3.20 4.46 17.73
C THR A 717 -4.36 4.61 18.70
N SER A 718 -4.20 4.06 19.90
CA SER A 718 -5.26 3.97 20.89
C SER A 718 -4.71 3.89 22.31
N SER A 719 -5.61 3.96 23.29
CA SER A 719 -5.32 3.67 24.69
C SER A 719 -6.47 2.89 25.31
N GLY A 720 -6.15 1.76 25.94
CA GLY A 720 -7.06 0.97 26.78
C GLY A 720 -8.04 0.05 26.04
N VAL A 721 -8.06 0.04 24.71
CA VAL A 721 -9.03 -0.74 23.91
C VAL A 721 -8.42 -1.99 23.27
N SER A 722 -9.28 -2.90 22.82
CA SER A 722 -8.92 -4.10 22.06
C SER A 722 -9.80 -4.25 20.80
N GLN A 723 -9.29 -4.93 19.76
CA GLN A 723 -10.13 -5.38 18.65
C GLN A 723 -10.82 -6.71 19.03
N ILE A 724 -12.14 -6.79 18.88
CA ILE A 724 -12.95 -7.95 19.25
C ILE A 724 -13.68 -8.50 18.01
N THR A 725 -13.46 -9.77 17.68
CA THR A 725 -14.16 -10.47 16.59
C THR A 725 -15.63 -10.67 16.93
N LYS A 726 -16.53 -10.26 16.04
CA LYS A 726 -17.99 -10.41 16.17
C LYS A 726 -18.63 -10.62 14.81
N THR A 727 -19.35 -11.72 14.63
CA THR A 727 -20.01 -12.04 13.35
C THR A 727 -21.06 -10.99 12.94
N GLY A 728 -21.69 -10.30 13.92
CA GLY A 728 -22.66 -9.25 13.65
C GLY A 728 -22.07 -7.86 13.36
N ALA A 729 -20.75 -7.72 13.41
CA ALA A 729 -20.03 -6.48 13.12
C ALA A 729 -19.80 -6.31 11.61
N GLU A 730 -19.70 -5.06 11.15
CA GLU A 730 -19.21 -4.78 9.79
C GLU A 730 -17.74 -5.21 9.73
N GLY A 731 -17.33 -5.95 8.69
CA GLY A 731 -15.96 -6.52 8.64
C GLY A 731 -15.63 -7.57 9.71
N GLY A 732 -16.61 -7.97 10.53
CA GLY A 732 -16.46 -9.01 11.54
C GLY A 732 -15.67 -8.59 12.80
N LYS A 733 -15.38 -7.30 13.01
CA LYS A 733 -14.61 -6.79 14.16
C LYS A 733 -15.20 -5.50 14.73
N THR A 734 -14.89 -5.24 16.00
CA THR A 734 -15.24 -3.98 16.69
C THR A 734 -14.07 -3.52 17.54
N VAL A 735 -14.03 -2.24 17.90
CA VAL A 735 -13.26 -1.75 19.04
C VAL A 735 -14.07 -1.99 20.31
N GLY A 736 -13.56 -2.85 21.18
CA GLY A 736 -14.18 -3.21 22.44
C GLY A 736 -13.21 -3.16 23.63
N ASP A 737 -13.64 -3.75 24.74
CA ASP A 737 -12.98 -3.61 26.06
C ASP A 737 -12.83 -2.13 26.47
N ILE A 738 -13.77 -1.30 26.03
CA ILE A 738 -13.72 0.15 26.22
C ILE A 738 -14.07 0.50 27.67
N HIS A 739 -13.17 1.21 28.35
CA HIS A 739 -13.36 1.76 29.68
C HIS A 739 -13.41 3.30 29.67
N ASN A 740 -13.74 3.87 30.83
CA ASN A 740 -13.80 5.31 30.97
C ASN A 740 -12.40 5.95 30.85
N GLY A 741 -12.24 6.85 29.88
CA GLY A 741 -10.99 7.56 29.61
C GLY A 741 -10.21 7.01 28.41
N ASP A 742 -10.64 5.87 27.87
CA ASP A 742 -10.03 5.26 26.70
C ASP A 742 -10.33 6.05 25.43
N TRP A 743 -9.52 5.82 24.41
CA TRP A 743 -9.64 6.53 23.14
C TRP A 743 -8.98 5.78 21.97
N ILE A 744 -9.45 6.09 20.77
CA ILE A 744 -8.85 5.72 19.50
C ILE A 744 -8.62 6.97 18.65
N GLN A 745 -7.59 6.96 17.79
CA GLN A 745 -7.16 8.13 17.02
C GLN A 745 -6.98 7.82 15.54
N PHE A 746 -7.34 8.81 14.72
CA PHE A 746 -7.19 8.82 13.27
C PHE A 746 -6.60 10.14 12.78
N ASP A 747 -5.73 10.08 11.78
CA ASP A 747 -5.15 11.24 11.10
C ASP A 747 -4.77 10.87 9.65
N PRO A 748 -4.77 11.85 8.74
CA PRO A 748 -5.31 13.21 8.88
C PRO A 748 -6.84 13.27 8.68
N TYR A 749 -7.54 14.21 9.32
CA TYR A 749 -8.96 14.53 9.07
C TYR A 749 -9.21 16.02 8.90
N LYS A 750 -10.07 16.39 7.95
CA LYS A 750 -10.56 17.76 7.73
C LYS A 750 -12.09 17.76 7.79
N LEU A 751 -12.61 18.26 8.91
CA LEU A 751 -14.00 18.05 9.34
C LEU A 751 -14.87 19.30 9.19
N ASN A 752 -14.37 20.37 8.59
CA ASN A 752 -15.06 21.66 8.50
C ASN A 752 -16.39 21.61 7.71
N ASN A 753 -16.61 20.57 6.91
CA ASN A 753 -17.89 20.33 6.21
C ASN A 753 -18.75 19.24 6.86
N ALA A 754 -18.30 18.61 7.94
CA ALA A 754 -19.07 17.60 8.66
C ALA A 754 -20.14 18.27 9.54
N THR A 755 -21.39 17.85 9.40
CA THR A 755 -22.54 18.41 10.12
C THR A 755 -23.06 17.48 11.21
N SER A 756 -22.87 16.18 11.05
CA SER A 756 -23.24 15.16 12.02
C SER A 756 -22.42 13.90 11.80
N PHE A 757 -22.46 13.00 12.78
CA PHE A 757 -21.98 11.65 12.64
C PHE A 757 -23.04 10.66 13.14
N SER A 758 -22.98 9.44 12.62
CA SER A 758 -23.59 8.26 13.19
C SER A 758 -22.50 7.27 13.58
N ALA A 759 -22.73 6.46 14.62
CA ALA A 759 -21.85 5.35 14.99
C ALA A 759 -22.68 4.10 15.25
N ARG A 760 -22.24 2.96 14.71
CA ARG A 760 -22.80 1.64 14.99
C ARG A 760 -22.11 1.10 16.23
N VAL A 761 -22.89 0.77 17.27
CA VAL A 761 -22.40 0.45 18.61
C VAL A 761 -23.18 -0.70 19.22
N SER A 762 -22.57 -1.42 20.17
CA SER A 762 -23.23 -2.45 20.98
C SER A 762 -22.85 -2.28 22.45
N SER A 763 -23.70 -2.70 23.39
CA SER A 763 -23.38 -2.62 24.83
C SER A 763 -24.11 -3.71 25.61
N GLY A 764 -23.34 -4.69 26.07
CA GLY A 764 -23.72 -5.56 27.19
C GLY A 764 -23.37 -4.97 28.56
N GLY A 765 -22.67 -3.83 28.58
CA GLY A 765 -22.25 -3.10 29.78
C GLY A 765 -23.25 -2.04 30.23
N ALA A 766 -22.73 -0.95 30.79
CA ALA A 766 -23.53 0.16 31.32
C ALA A 766 -23.91 1.23 30.28
N GLY A 767 -23.51 1.05 29.02
CA GLY A 767 -23.53 2.12 28.02
C GLY A 767 -22.52 3.23 28.38
N GLY A 768 -22.68 4.41 27.77
CA GLY A 768 -21.79 5.53 28.04
C GLY A 768 -21.96 6.69 27.07
N THR A 769 -20.88 7.43 26.86
CA THR A 769 -20.83 8.53 25.89
C THR A 769 -19.64 8.36 24.95
N LEU A 770 -19.94 8.45 23.66
CA LEU A 770 -18.97 8.56 22.58
C LEU A 770 -18.81 10.04 22.21
N GLN A 771 -17.58 10.55 22.27
CA GLN A 771 -17.28 11.93 21.86
C GLN A 771 -16.24 11.96 20.75
N LEU A 772 -16.45 12.85 19.77
CA LEU A 772 -15.48 13.20 18.74
C LEU A 772 -14.72 14.44 19.20
N ARG A 773 -13.40 14.35 19.24
CA ARG A 773 -12.48 15.41 19.66
C ARG A 773 -11.41 15.66 18.60
N THR A 774 -10.85 16.87 18.60
CA THR A 774 -9.79 17.25 17.67
C THR A 774 -8.50 17.63 18.38
N GLY A 775 -7.37 17.26 17.77
CA GLY A 775 -6.01 17.63 18.20
C GLY A 775 -5.44 16.75 19.31
N SER A 776 -6.22 16.38 20.32
CA SER A 776 -5.78 15.49 21.42
C SER A 776 -6.98 14.76 22.05
N PRO A 777 -6.78 13.71 22.89
CA PRO A 777 -7.87 13.04 23.58
C PRO A 777 -8.57 13.95 24.61
N THR A 778 -7.96 15.07 25.00
CA THR A 778 -8.56 16.10 25.86
C THR A 778 -8.93 17.38 25.09
N GLY A 779 -8.79 17.35 23.76
CA GLY A 779 -9.05 18.49 22.88
C GLY A 779 -10.53 18.85 22.74
N THR A 780 -10.81 19.82 21.87
CA THR A 780 -12.16 20.35 21.66
C THR A 780 -13.13 19.24 21.26
N VAL A 781 -14.23 19.10 22.01
CA VAL A 781 -15.35 18.24 21.61
C VAL A 781 -16.08 18.90 20.45
N ILE A 782 -16.13 18.20 19.32
CA ILE A 782 -16.84 18.65 18.12
C ILE A 782 -18.17 17.92 17.93
N GLY A 783 -18.33 16.75 18.53
CA GLY A 783 -19.57 15.97 18.48
C GLY A 783 -19.67 15.00 19.65
N SER A 784 -20.89 14.64 20.03
CA SER A 784 -21.17 13.72 21.14
C SER A 784 -22.42 12.91 20.88
N ALA A 785 -22.42 11.64 21.27
CA ALA A 785 -23.58 10.75 21.21
C ALA A 785 -23.66 9.91 22.50
N THR A 786 -24.88 9.72 23.03
CA THR A 786 -25.12 8.79 24.15
C THR A 786 -25.23 7.37 23.60
N VAL A 787 -24.48 6.44 24.19
CA VAL A 787 -24.53 5.01 23.85
C VAL A 787 -25.43 4.29 24.86
N PRO A 788 -26.60 3.78 24.45
CA PRO A 788 -27.50 3.06 25.34
C PRO A 788 -26.99 1.64 25.61
N VAL A 789 -27.51 1.02 26.68
CA VAL A 789 -27.38 -0.42 26.88
C VAL A 789 -28.24 -1.12 25.83
N THR A 790 -27.63 -1.89 24.94
CA THR A 790 -28.35 -2.59 23.86
C THR A 790 -28.85 -3.97 24.30
N GLY A 791 -28.41 -4.44 25.48
CA GLY A 791 -28.83 -5.69 26.10
C GLY A 791 -27.90 -6.87 25.83
N SER A 792 -26.99 -6.74 24.86
CA SER A 792 -25.97 -7.75 24.53
C SER A 792 -24.82 -7.12 23.75
N TRP A 793 -23.62 -7.70 23.86
CA TRP A 793 -22.46 -7.36 23.02
C TRP A 793 -22.67 -7.68 21.52
N GLU A 794 -23.66 -8.51 21.19
CA GLU A 794 -24.00 -8.88 19.80
C GLU A 794 -25.19 -8.10 19.23
N THR A 795 -25.80 -7.22 20.03
CA THR A 795 -26.94 -6.41 19.59
C THR A 795 -26.48 -5.00 19.26
N PHE A 796 -26.43 -4.70 17.96
CA PHE A 796 -25.99 -3.41 17.45
C PHE A 796 -27.13 -2.42 17.28
N THR A 797 -26.85 -1.15 17.54
CA THR A 797 -27.73 -0.01 17.24
C THR A 797 -26.91 1.15 16.69
N THR A 798 -27.58 2.11 16.06
CA THR A 798 -26.94 3.32 15.54
C THR A 798 -27.24 4.49 16.47
N VAL A 799 -26.20 5.14 16.97
CA VAL A 799 -26.30 6.41 17.71
C VAL A 799 -25.87 7.57 16.82
N THR A 800 -26.38 8.77 17.07
CA THR A 800 -26.08 9.96 16.26
C THR A 800 -25.68 11.14 17.13
N GLY A 801 -24.87 12.03 16.57
CA GLY A 801 -24.48 13.29 17.19
C GLY A 801 -24.28 14.38 16.16
N THR A 802 -24.62 15.62 16.51
CA THR A 802 -24.36 16.80 15.68
C THR A 802 -22.90 17.21 15.80
N ILE A 803 -22.33 17.71 14.70
CA ILE A 803 -20.97 18.25 14.68
C ILE A 803 -21.03 19.78 14.67
N SER A 804 -20.25 20.39 15.54
CA SER A 804 -20.07 21.84 15.63
C SER A 804 -18.62 22.16 16.01
N ASN A 805 -18.17 23.39 15.76
CA ASN A 805 -16.82 23.85 16.11
C ASN A 805 -15.68 23.01 15.49
N ALA A 806 -15.93 22.34 14.36
CA ALA A 806 -14.89 21.63 13.63
C ALA A 806 -13.81 22.62 13.12
N PRO A 807 -12.51 22.32 13.30
CA PRO A 807 -11.44 23.16 12.79
C PRO A 807 -11.53 23.35 11.27
N ALA A 808 -11.16 24.54 10.78
CA ALA A 808 -11.13 24.84 9.35
C ALA A 808 -10.01 24.07 8.60
N GLY A 809 -8.91 23.79 9.30
CA GLY A 809 -7.77 23.04 8.78
C GLY A 809 -7.82 21.55 9.12
N THR A 810 -6.85 20.81 8.58
CA THR A 810 -6.61 19.40 8.90
C THR A 810 -6.19 19.24 10.36
N THR A 811 -6.63 18.16 11.00
CA THR A 811 -6.39 17.84 12.41
C THR A 811 -6.34 16.32 12.62
N SER A 812 -5.85 15.87 13.78
CA SER A 812 -6.13 14.53 14.30
C SER A 812 -7.56 14.48 14.85
N LEU A 813 -8.27 13.39 14.57
CA LEU A 813 -9.57 13.03 15.11
C LEU A 813 -9.40 11.98 16.21
N TYR A 814 -10.02 12.22 17.36
CA TYR A 814 -10.09 11.28 18.47
C TYR A 814 -11.54 10.88 18.73
N LEU A 815 -11.79 9.59 18.85
CA LEU A 815 -13.00 9.07 19.48
C LEU A 815 -12.64 8.75 20.92
N THR A 816 -13.33 9.39 21.85
CA THR A 816 -13.08 9.24 23.29
C THR A 816 -14.31 8.68 23.98
N PHE A 817 -14.08 7.83 24.97
CA PHE A 817 -15.11 7.03 25.60
C PHE A 817 -15.20 7.35 27.09
N SER A 818 -16.43 7.53 27.58
CA SER A 818 -16.68 7.84 28.99
C SER A 818 -17.93 7.16 29.52
N GLY A 819 -17.92 6.86 30.81
CA GLY A 819 -19.00 6.15 31.50
C GLY A 819 -18.73 6.05 32.99
N SER A 820 -19.73 5.66 33.76
CA SER A 820 -19.66 5.58 35.23
C SER A 820 -19.22 4.21 35.76
N SER A 821 -19.07 3.21 34.89
CA SER A 821 -18.72 1.84 35.24
C SER A 821 -17.21 1.60 35.19
N THR A 822 -16.71 0.70 36.05
CA THR A 822 -15.33 0.18 36.02
C THR A 822 -15.18 -1.06 35.12
N ALA A 823 -16.28 -1.65 34.67
CA ALA A 823 -16.29 -2.70 33.64
C ALA A 823 -16.48 -2.09 32.24
N ALA A 824 -16.18 -2.86 31.19
CA ALA A 824 -16.35 -2.45 29.79
C ALA A 824 -17.73 -1.82 29.52
N LEU A 825 -17.72 -0.70 28.80
CA LEU A 825 -18.86 0.20 28.63
C LEU A 825 -19.74 -0.21 27.44
N PHE A 826 -19.14 -0.22 26.25
CA PHE A 826 -19.78 -0.49 24.96
C PHE A 826 -18.68 -0.76 23.93
N ASP A 827 -19.04 -1.33 22.78
CA ASP A 827 -18.12 -1.52 21.66
C ASP A 827 -18.57 -0.63 20.49
N VAL A 828 -17.59 -0.16 19.71
CA VAL A 828 -17.80 0.64 18.50
C VAL A 828 -17.40 -0.19 17.30
N ASP A 829 -18.32 -0.30 16.35
CA ASP A 829 -18.14 -1.04 15.10
C ASP A 829 -17.66 -0.08 14.02
N ALA A 830 -18.55 0.77 13.51
CA ALA A 830 -18.25 1.76 12.48
C ALA A 830 -18.75 3.16 12.86
N TRP A 831 -18.28 4.20 12.16
CA TRP A 831 -18.98 5.49 12.11
C TRP A 831 -19.11 6.02 10.69
N THR A 832 -20.05 6.94 10.51
CA THR A 832 -20.27 7.66 9.25
C THR A 832 -20.42 9.15 9.50
N PHE A 833 -19.68 9.96 8.77
CA PHE A 833 -19.89 11.40 8.73
C PHE A 833 -20.96 11.77 7.70
N THR A 834 -21.91 12.61 8.14
CA THR A 834 -22.76 13.38 7.23
C THR A 834 -22.10 14.73 6.99
N THR A 835 -21.90 15.08 5.73
CA THR A 835 -21.43 16.41 5.34
C THR A 835 -22.60 17.29 4.93
N GLY A 836 -22.52 18.59 5.19
CA GLY A 836 -23.57 19.53 4.80
C GLY A 836 -23.71 19.65 3.27
N PRO A 837 -24.81 20.25 2.76
CA PRO A 837 -24.97 20.53 1.31
C PRO A 837 -23.90 21.47 0.73
N GLY A 838 -22.93 21.93 1.52
CA GLY A 838 -21.99 23.01 1.24
C GLY A 838 -20.72 22.57 0.54
N GLY A 839 -20.85 21.93 -0.62
CA GLY A 839 -19.70 21.74 -1.51
C GLY A 839 -19.01 23.08 -1.82
N THR A 840 -17.69 23.10 -1.73
CA THR A 840 -16.84 24.14 -2.31
C THR A 840 -16.56 23.74 -3.76
N GLY A 841 -17.01 24.54 -4.72
CA GLY A 841 -16.81 24.30 -6.15
C GLY A 841 -16.38 25.59 -6.83
N VAL A 842 -15.43 25.50 -7.76
CA VAL A 842 -15.02 26.63 -8.60
C VAL A 842 -15.26 26.24 -10.04
N GLY A 843 -16.10 26.99 -10.73
CA GLY A 843 -16.46 26.68 -12.11
C GLY A 843 -17.75 27.35 -12.56
N PRO A 844 -18.25 27.00 -13.75
CA PRO A 844 -19.49 27.56 -14.26
C PRO A 844 -20.71 27.02 -13.53
N VAL A 845 -21.65 27.91 -13.18
CA VAL A 845 -23.03 27.52 -12.85
C VAL A 845 -23.82 27.48 -14.15
N ARG A 846 -24.32 26.30 -14.55
CA ARG A 846 -24.99 26.09 -15.84
C ARG A 846 -26.48 25.93 -15.66
N GLY A 847 -27.29 26.66 -16.43
CA GLY A 847 -28.74 26.64 -16.35
C GLY A 847 -29.40 26.22 -17.66
N LEU A 848 -30.52 26.87 -17.98
CA LEU A 848 -31.34 26.60 -19.18
C LEU A 848 -30.50 26.48 -20.46
N ALA A 849 -30.77 25.42 -21.25
CA ALA A 849 -30.04 25.11 -22.48
C ALA A 849 -28.51 24.97 -22.31
N ASN A 850 -28.06 24.56 -21.12
CA ASN A 850 -26.66 24.36 -20.75
C ASN A 850 -25.80 25.65 -20.83
N LYS A 851 -26.44 26.82 -20.74
CA LYS A 851 -25.78 28.12 -20.74
C LYS A 851 -25.35 28.55 -19.34
N CYS A 852 -24.38 29.44 -19.26
CA CYS A 852 -23.74 29.84 -18.02
C CYS A 852 -24.45 31.02 -17.35
N LEU A 853 -24.46 31.00 -16.02
CA LEU A 853 -24.75 32.16 -15.19
C LEU A 853 -23.62 33.18 -15.35
N ASP A 854 -23.95 34.37 -15.82
CA ASP A 854 -22.99 35.34 -16.35
C ASP A 854 -23.18 36.72 -15.69
N VAL A 855 -22.06 37.35 -15.31
CA VAL A 855 -22.03 38.76 -14.91
C VAL A 855 -22.05 39.62 -16.17
N ARG A 856 -23.15 40.37 -16.38
CA ARG A 856 -23.34 41.16 -17.61
C ARG A 856 -22.15 42.07 -17.89
N GLY A 857 -21.52 41.85 -19.05
CA GLY A 857 -20.39 42.64 -19.54
C GLY A 857 -19.14 42.55 -18.68
N ALA A 858 -19.02 41.52 -17.82
CA ALA A 858 -17.95 41.37 -16.84
C ALA A 858 -17.77 42.60 -15.92
N ALA A 859 -18.84 43.39 -15.71
CA ALA A 859 -18.76 44.60 -14.92
C ALA A 859 -18.69 44.29 -13.41
N THR A 860 -17.85 45.03 -12.68
CA THR A 860 -17.61 44.85 -11.24
C THR A 860 -18.37 45.85 -10.36
N ALA A 861 -19.21 46.70 -10.95
CA ALA A 861 -20.00 47.68 -10.22
C ALA A 861 -21.11 46.98 -9.40
N ASP A 862 -21.37 47.50 -8.19
CA ASP A 862 -22.49 47.04 -7.37
C ASP A 862 -23.82 47.31 -8.09
N GLY A 863 -24.68 46.30 -8.13
CA GLY A 863 -25.93 46.32 -8.85
C GLY A 863 -25.83 45.87 -10.31
N THR A 864 -24.69 45.32 -10.75
CA THR A 864 -24.56 44.75 -12.09
C THR A 864 -25.54 43.59 -12.28
N GLN A 865 -26.28 43.55 -13.39
CA GLN A 865 -27.29 42.53 -13.67
C GLN A 865 -26.66 41.15 -13.93
N ILE A 866 -27.23 40.09 -13.33
CA ILE A 866 -26.89 38.71 -13.70
C ILE A 866 -27.78 38.24 -14.85
N GLN A 867 -27.20 37.50 -15.78
CA GLN A 867 -27.84 37.06 -17.02
C GLN A 867 -27.47 35.61 -17.36
N LEU A 868 -28.22 35.05 -18.32
CA LEU A 868 -27.87 33.80 -18.98
C LEU A 868 -27.06 34.10 -20.25
N TYR A 869 -25.95 33.39 -20.45
CA TYR A 869 -25.09 33.60 -21.62
C TYR A 869 -24.40 32.30 -22.07
N THR A 870 -24.07 32.19 -23.35
CA THR A 870 -23.26 31.09 -23.90
C THR A 870 -21.95 30.95 -23.13
N CYS A 871 -21.64 29.73 -22.67
CA CYS A 871 -20.44 29.49 -21.87
C CYS A 871 -19.17 29.78 -22.68
N ASN A 872 -18.34 30.70 -22.21
CA ASN A 872 -17.12 31.20 -22.85
C ASN A 872 -15.87 31.13 -21.96
N GLY A 873 -16.00 30.62 -20.72
CA GLY A 873 -14.87 30.37 -19.81
C GLY A 873 -14.23 31.62 -19.20
N THR A 874 -14.80 32.81 -19.42
CA THR A 874 -14.29 34.05 -18.83
C THR A 874 -14.56 34.13 -17.33
N GLY A 875 -13.81 34.97 -16.61
CA GLY A 875 -14.00 35.20 -15.18
C GLY A 875 -15.41 35.71 -14.79
N ALA A 876 -16.20 36.21 -15.74
CA ALA A 876 -17.60 36.59 -15.53
C ALA A 876 -18.54 35.38 -15.37
N GLN A 877 -18.07 34.17 -15.71
CA GLN A 877 -18.82 32.92 -15.66
C GLN A 877 -18.22 31.91 -14.68
N VAL A 878 -17.06 32.22 -14.09
CA VAL A 878 -16.42 31.39 -13.07
C VAL A 878 -16.94 31.81 -11.70
N TRP A 879 -17.74 30.93 -11.10
CA TRP A 879 -18.30 31.13 -9.78
C TRP A 879 -17.56 30.28 -8.76
N THR A 880 -17.13 30.90 -7.68
CA THR A 880 -16.68 30.22 -6.47
C THR A 880 -17.85 30.06 -5.53
N ARG A 881 -18.27 28.82 -5.30
CA ARG A 881 -19.22 28.47 -4.26
C ARG A 881 -18.49 28.28 -2.94
N ASN A 882 -18.89 29.06 -1.94
CA ASN A 882 -18.43 28.90 -0.56
C ASN A 882 -19.66 28.81 0.35
N GLY A 883 -20.03 27.58 0.73
CA GLY A 883 -21.25 27.30 1.47
C GLY A 883 -22.50 27.70 0.67
N GLN A 884 -23.20 28.73 1.16
CA GLN A 884 -24.40 29.29 0.52
C GLN A 884 -24.07 30.52 -0.36
N THR A 885 -22.82 30.96 -0.39
CA THR A 885 -22.44 32.16 -1.13
C THR A 885 -21.83 31.79 -2.48
N PHE A 886 -22.28 32.43 -3.55
CA PHE A 886 -21.70 32.30 -4.89
C PHE A 886 -20.97 33.59 -5.23
N ARG A 887 -19.69 33.48 -5.62
CA ARG A 887 -18.83 34.65 -5.89
C ARG A 887 -18.29 34.63 -7.30
N ALA A 888 -18.36 35.77 -7.98
CA ALA A 888 -17.70 36.02 -9.25
C ALA A 888 -17.09 37.43 -9.22
N LEU A 889 -15.92 37.59 -9.86
CA LEU A 889 -15.21 38.89 -9.92
C LEU A 889 -15.02 39.57 -8.55
N GLY A 890 -14.79 38.77 -7.50
CA GLY A 890 -14.59 39.25 -6.13
C GLY A 890 -15.87 39.67 -5.37
N LYS A 891 -17.05 39.51 -5.97
CA LYS A 891 -18.35 39.94 -5.43
C LYS A 891 -19.37 38.81 -5.38
N CYS A 892 -20.48 39.03 -4.67
CA CYS A 892 -21.48 38.02 -4.36
C CYS A 892 -22.70 38.09 -5.28
N LEU A 893 -23.28 36.92 -5.58
CA LEU A 893 -24.61 36.79 -6.15
C LEU A 893 -25.64 37.26 -5.13
N ASP A 894 -26.38 38.31 -5.47
CA ASP A 894 -27.17 39.10 -4.52
C ASP A 894 -28.57 39.38 -5.06
N ILE A 895 -29.55 39.47 -4.16
CA ILE A 895 -30.91 39.93 -4.49
C ILE A 895 -31.00 41.42 -4.19
N SER A 896 -31.37 42.22 -5.19
CA SER A 896 -31.44 43.67 -5.06
C SER A 896 -32.31 44.12 -3.90
N GLY A 897 -31.70 44.82 -2.93
CA GLY A 897 -32.35 45.31 -1.72
C GLY A 897 -32.88 44.20 -0.78
N GLY A 898 -32.49 42.94 -0.98
CA GLY A 898 -33.06 41.79 -0.26
C GLY A 898 -34.56 41.58 -0.54
N GLY A 899 -35.04 42.04 -1.70
CA GLY A 899 -36.45 41.94 -2.08
C GLY A 899 -36.94 40.49 -2.16
N THR A 900 -38.23 40.29 -1.88
CA THR A 900 -38.86 38.95 -1.87
C THR A 900 -39.98 38.81 -2.91
N ALA A 901 -40.16 39.78 -3.80
CA ALA A 901 -41.18 39.75 -4.85
C ALA A 901 -40.69 38.99 -6.09
N ASP A 902 -41.64 38.41 -6.84
CA ASP A 902 -41.33 37.82 -8.15
C ASP A 902 -40.86 38.90 -9.14
N GLY A 903 -39.82 38.59 -9.90
CA GLY A 903 -39.15 39.51 -10.82
C GLY A 903 -38.11 40.41 -10.13
N THR A 904 -37.86 40.25 -8.83
CA THR A 904 -36.80 41.01 -8.15
C THR A 904 -35.45 40.72 -8.81
N LYS A 905 -34.72 41.79 -9.12
CA LYS A 905 -33.43 41.73 -9.79
C LYS A 905 -32.40 40.92 -8.98
N VAL A 906 -31.78 39.95 -9.63
CA VAL A 906 -30.56 39.30 -9.14
C VAL A 906 -29.34 40.00 -9.75
N GLN A 907 -28.38 40.34 -8.90
CA GLN A 907 -27.29 41.25 -9.23
C GLN A 907 -25.96 40.78 -8.63
N LEU A 908 -24.88 41.39 -9.08
CA LEU A 908 -23.58 41.33 -8.43
C LEU A 908 -23.48 42.46 -7.40
N TRP A 909 -23.08 42.12 -6.17
CA TRP A 909 -22.95 43.09 -5.09
C TRP A 909 -21.78 42.78 -4.16
N THR A 910 -21.20 43.81 -3.53
CA THR A 910 -20.19 43.67 -2.49
C THR A 910 -20.66 42.71 -1.40
N CYS A 911 -19.85 41.68 -1.12
CA CYS A 911 -20.23 40.66 -0.15
C CYS A 911 -20.41 41.29 1.25
N ASN A 912 -21.62 41.22 1.79
CA ASN A 912 -22.03 41.86 3.04
C ASN A 912 -22.60 40.87 4.07
N GLY A 913 -22.67 39.58 3.73
CA GLY A 913 -23.08 38.51 4.65
C GLY A 913 -24.58 38.49 4.98
N THR A 914 -25.39 39.27 4.26
CA THR A 914 -26.85 39.27 4.44
C THR A 914 -27.50 38.03 3.81
N GLY A 915 -28.72 37.72 4.23
CA GLY A 915 -29.50 36.61 3.66
C GLY A 915 -29.80 36.74 2.16
N ALA A 916 -29.67 37.95 1.59
CA ALA A 916 -29.84 38.22 0.16
C ALA A 916 -28.73 37.58 -0.69
N GLN A 917 -27.61 37.19 -0.06
CA GLN A 917 -26.44 36.60 -0.71
C GLN A 917 -26.34 35.08 -0.50
N ASN A 918 -27.34 34.49 0.16
CA ASN A 918 -27.41 33.07 0.46
C ASN A 918 -28.22 32.32 -0.61
N TRP A 919 -27.66 31.26 -1.14
CA TRP A 919 -28.22 30.43 -2.19
C TRP A 919 -27.92 28.97 -1.90
N VAL A 920 -28.98 28.16 -1.83
CA VAL A 920 -28.93 26.75 -1.47
C VAL A 920 -29.31 25.93 -2.70
N PRO A 921 -28.39 25.14 -3.27
CA PRO A 921 -28.74 24.14 -4.28
C PRO A 921 -29.57 23.04 -3.64
N ASN A 922 -30.57 22.56 -4.36
CA ASN A 922 -31.48 21.51 -3.89
C ASN A 922 -31.38 20.29 -4.80
N ALA A 923 -31.77 19.13 -4.29
CA ALA A 923 -31.76 17.86 -5.01
C ALA A 923 -32.62 17.88 -6.30
N ASP A 924 -33.63 18.75 -6.35
CA ASP A 924 -34.43 18.95 -7.56
C ASP A 924 -33.72 19.79 -8.63
N GLY A 925 -32.48 20.22 -8.42
CA GLY A 925 -31.69 21.06 -9.32
C GLY A 925 -31.98 22.55 -9.20
N THR A 926 -32.84 23.00 -8.28
CA THR A 926 -33.10 24.43 -8.08
C THR A 926 -32.07 25.10 -7.17
N LEU A 927 -31.73 26.36 -7.47
CA LEU A 927 -30.94 27.21 -6.58
C LEU A 927 -31.87 28.17 -5.85
N ARG A 928 -32.04 28.00 -4.54
CA ARG A 928 -33.05 28.70 -3.73
C ARG A 928 -32.40 29.69 -2.78
N ASN A 929 -32.96 30.89 -2.69
CA ASN A 929 -32.55 31.85 -1.66
C ASN A 929 -33.37 31.62 -0.38
N PRO A 930 -32.75 31.26 0.75
CA PRO A 930 -33.49 30.93 1.99
C PRO A 930 -34.26 32.10 2.59
N GLN A 931 -33.80 33.33 2.41
CA GLN A 931 -34.47 34.53 2.95
C GLN A 931 -35.82 34.78 2.26
N SER A 932 -35.88 34.59 0.94
CA SER A 932 -37.09 34.83 0.15
C SER A 932 -37.94 33.58 -0.07
N GLY A 933 -37.36 32.38 0.11
CA GLY A 933 -38.00 31.11 -0.24
C GLY A 933 -38.17 30.89 -1.75
N LYS A 934 -37.52 31.71 -2.58
CA LYS A 934 -37.68 31.75 -4.05
C LYS A 934 -36.46 31.22 -4.79
N CYS A 935 -36.66 30.88 -6.06
CA CYS A 935 -35.68 30.26 -6.93
C CYS A 935 -34.96 31.29 -7.80
N LEU A 936 -33.70 30.99 -8.13
CA LEU A 936 -32.96 31.65 -9.21
C LEU A 936 -33.58 31.23 -10.54
N ASP A 937 -34.09 32.19 -11.32
CA ASP A 937 -34.91 31.92 -12.50
C ASP A 937 -34.42 32.71 -13.73
N VAL A 938 -34.32 32.02 -14.87
CA VAL A 938 -34.13 32.66 -16.18
C VAL A 938 -35.46 33.19 -16.69
N SER A 939 -35.58 34.52 -16.75
CA SER A 939 -36.82 35.23 -17.07
C SER A 939 -37.48 34.73 -18.35
N GLY A 940 -38.74 34.29 -18.22
CA GLY A 940 -39.57 33.88 -19.35
C GLY A 940 -39.17 32.57 -20.01
N ASN A 941 -38.35 31.73 -19.35
CA ASN A 941 -37.84 30.48 -19.91
C ASN A 941 -37.18 30.66 -21.29
N ASN A 942 -36.44 31.76 -21.44
CA ASN A 942 -35.82 32.16 -22.69
C ASN A 942 -34.31 31.87 -22.67
N SER A 943 -33.84 31.04 -23.60
CA SER A 943 -32.42 30.63 -23.71
C SER A 943 -31.56 31.58 -24.55
N ALA A 944 -32.09 32.73 -25.00
CA ALA A 944 -31.32 33.74 -25.71
C ALA A 944 -30.21 34.33 -24.81
N ASP A 945 -29.06 34.67 -25.40
CA ASP A 945 -27.99 35.35 -24.68
C ASP A 945 -28.46 36.70 -24.16
N SER A 946 -27.94 37.07 -22.98
CA SER A 946 -28.31 38.29 -22.25
C SER A 946 -29.70 38.28 -21.60
N THR A 947 -30.39 37.14 -21.60
CA THR A 947 -31.66 36.96 -20.86
C THR A 947 -31.41 37.19 -19.37
N VAL A 948 -32.27 38.01 -18.75
CA VAL A 948 -32.14 38.38 -17.34
C VAL A 948 -32.40 37.20 -16.42
N VAL A 949 -31.57 37.06 -15.40
CA VAL A 949 -31.82 36.17 -14.26
C VAL A 949 -32.42 36.99 -13.11
N HIS A 950 -33.52 36.52 -12.54
CA HIS A 950 -34.23 37.19 -11.46
C HIS A 950 -34.70 36.20 -10.40
N LEU A 951 -35.29 36.74 -9.34
CA LEU A 951 -35.94 35.95 -8.29
C LEU A 951 -37.37 35.61 -8.70
N TRP A 952 -37.76 34.35 -8.59
CA TRP A 952 -39.11 33.91 -8.92
C TRP A 952 -39.62 32.78 -8.02
N THR A 953 -40.93 32.67 -7.86
CA THR A 953 -41.57 31.54 -7.16
C THR A 953 -41.07 30.22 -7.74
N CYS A 954 -40.65 29.30 -6.87
CA CYS A 954 -40.16 27.99 -7.29
C CYS A 954 -41.28 27.17 -7.93
N VAL A 955 -41.11 26.77 -9.19
CA VAL A 955 -42.06 25.97 -9.96
C VAL A 955 -41.48 24.57 -10.16
N ALA A 956 -42.21 23.56 -9.70
CA ALA A 956 -41.80 22.17 -9.86
C ALA A 956 -41.64 21.82 -11.35
N GLY A 957 -40.51 21.20 -11.72
CA GLY A 957 -40.21 20.79 -13.10
C GLY A 957 -39.84 21.93 -14.07
N ALA A 958 -39.81 23.20 -13.65
CA ALA A 958 -39.48 24.31 -14.54
C ALA A 958 -38.00 24.28 -14.96
N ALA A 959 -37.75 24.11 -16.26
CA ALA A 959 -36.40 23.99 -16.83
C ALA A 959 -35.55 25.26 -16.62
N ASN A 960 -36.17 26.43 -16.60
CA ASN A 960 -35.52 27.73 -16.38
C ASN A 960 -35.12 28.01 -14.94
N GLN A 961 -35.41 27.10 -14.02
CA GLN A 961 -35.00 27.15 -12.61
C GLN A 961 -34.00 26.03 -12.25
N LYS A 962 -33.58 25.21 -13.23
CA LYS A 962 -32.62 24.13 -13.03
C LYS A 962 -31.20 24.62 -13.28
N TRP A 963 -30.32 24.33 -12.34
CA TRP A 963 -28.94 24.76 -12.35
C TRP A 963 -28.02 23.63 -11.92
N THR A 964 -26.95 23.41 -12.68
CA THR A 964 -25.82 22.56 -12.32
C THR A 964 -24.77 23.42 -11.62
N MET A 965 -24.36 23.00 -10.44
CA MET A 965 -23.35 23.69 -9.63
C MET A 965 -21.93 23.28 -10.04
N PRO A 966 -20.92 24.16 -9.82
CA PRO A 966 -19.52 23.81 -9.94
C PRO A 966 -19.02 22.87 -8.85
#